data_AF-A0A098GAA4-F1
#
_entry.id   AF-A0A098GAA4-F1
#
_cell.length_a   1.000
_cell.length_b   1.000
_cell.length_c   1.000
_cell.angle_alpha   90.00
_cell.angle_beta   90.00
_cell.angle_gamma   90.00
#
_symmetry.space_group_name_H-M   'P 1'
#
loop_
_entity.id
_entity.type
_entity.pdbx_description
1 polymer ?
#
loop_
_entity_poly.entity_id
_entity_poly.type
_entity_poly.pdbx_seq_one_letter_code
_entity_poly.pdbx_strand_id
1 'polypeptide(L)'
;MKNSELKAMAAELGRHVKATTDFPDVLKLTEDLESLFRDLNDEDEIDAELRIPITAVLNQFWDWVIHNLPYEQWQGCSEIDPWLGFQRQLAKIPDKKAIKEAELIENSISADDMLLGDLQLRLEKFKERSPEQKRELGSDKKVTVPRLDTAELALEQLATESEKIDVLQQEILRVQKLQKEKLVKFGELIKTRLLTADYHHPILYQALKEEYESLGADVLSLDRLMPLLIVCGRKIGYAKKDEFDYPISHLPEKPLPQQIFNFREIVILLSSIFYLIFHHCTVDQLKILPFLIYFRLNTTDEERCSEQAILSFLSTRIVESQAFFKKQEDHFDAKAMRDLECVQAVQDLLPKSRGALLRAINEKRWLYAFIHQHQNSPTLPEDSLGATVELLEADFFTRSDQSYPSALNFAEEVNAQCFHITEQEKQIVGSAIHLFCLDRYIRQSKVELSEAPSPDPKQIERDKTTGTPEFHQRLTFFDSPEAQWMHAFLQQSRHRTPSEPNELLHYAARLCDIQFGTQEDKSQLIAQKYQANIKKQRSLLTPEEAKIVNSAFHSFCLKKYTQERLEDERERYSDLSLSKKTKCNAAHKKRCEILGIKAGKLGFFEYVALRQGGLKRLNDVFEQPENTKEARQSRF
;
A
#
# COMPACT_ATOMS: atom_id res chain seq x y z
N MET A 1 -29.34 -26.86 -28.90
CA MET A 1 -28.52 -26.09 -29.84
C MET A 1 -28.07 -27.05 -30.92
N LYS A 2 -28.28 -26.67 -32.18
CA LYS A 2 -27.88 -27.47 -33.34
C LYS A 2 -26.38 -27.28 -33.63
N ASN A 3 -25.76 -28.25 -34.30
CA ASN A 3 -24.37 -28.09 -34.76
C ASN A 3 -24.19 -26.87 -35.68
N SER A 4 -25.21 -26.48 -36.46
CA SER A 4 -25.20 -25.26 -37.27
C SER A 4 -24.99 -23.98 -36.43
N GLU A 5 -25.61 -23.90 -35.25
CA GLU A 5 -25.46 -22.78 -34.32
C GLU A 5 -24.06 -22.77 -33.70
N LEU A 6 -23.51 -23.95 -33.33
CA LEU A 6 -22.15 -24.07 -32.81
C LEU A 6 -21.10 -23.63 -33.84
N LYS A 7 -21.25 -24.08 -35.09
CA LYS A 7 -20.41 -23.68 -36.23
C LYS A 7 -20.45 -22.16 -36.43
N ALA A 8 -21.63 -21.57 -36.38
CA ALA A 8 -21.79 -20.12 -36.54
C ALA A 8 -21.04 -19.33 -35.44
N MET A 9 -21.12 -19.80 -34.19
CA MET A 9 -20.41 -19.16 -33.07
C MET A 9 -18.89 -19.34 -33.17
N ALA A 10 -18.41 -20.52 -33.58
CA ALA A 10 -16.99 -20.75 -33.80
C ALA A 10 -16.43 -19.87 -34.94
N ALA A 11 -17.17 -19.74 -36.05
CA ALA A 11 -16.80 -18.86 -37.16
C ALA A 11 -16.88 -17.37 -36.78
N GLU A 12 -17.81 -16.99 -35.90
CA GLU A 12 -17.86 -15.64 -35.33
C GLU A 12 -16.66 -15.36 -34.41
N LEU A 13 -16.29 -16.30 -33.53
CA LEU A 13 -15.08 -16.22 -32.74
C LEU A 13 -13.84 -16.07 -33.64
N GLY A 14 -13.69 -16.93 -34.64
CA GLY A 14 -12.57 -16.90 -35.59
C GLY A 14 -12.47 -15.56 -36.34
N ARG A 15 -13.61 -14.98 -36.76
CA ARG A 15 -13.63 -13.63 -37.39
C ARG A 15 -13.19 -12.53 -36.43
N HIS A 16 -13.66 -12.54 -35.19
CA HIS A 16 -13.26 -11.54 -34.19
C HIS A 16 -11.79 -11.66 -33.84
N VAL A 17 -11.30 -12.87 -33.55
CA VAL A 17 -9.89 -13.13 -33.23
C VAL A 17 -8.98 -12.71 -34.39
N LYS A 18 -9.31 -13.05 -35.65
CA LYS A 18 -8.55 -12.60 -36.84
C LYS A 18 -8.53 -11.08 -37.02
N ALA A 19 -9.52 -10.36 -36.47
CA ALA A 19 -9.58 -8.91 -36.52
C ALA A 19 -8.85 -8.24 -35.36
N THR A 20 -8.70 -8.93 -34.22
CA THR A 20 -8.13 -8.36 -32.99
C THR A 20 -6.72 -8.80 -32.68
N THR A 21 -6.24 -9.91 -33.24
CA THR A 21 -4.90 -10.43 -32.93
C THR A 21 -4.16 -11.02 -34.14
N ASP A 22 -2.85 -10.83 -34.13
CA ASP A 22 -1.90 -11.44 -35.07
C ASP A 22 -1.15 -12.65 -34.45
N PHE A 23 -1.50 -13.09 -33.24
CA PHE A 23 -0.80 -14.19 -32.56
C PHE A 23 -1.09 -15.53 -33.26
N PRO A 24 -0.07 -16.20 -33.85
CA PRO A 24 -0.29 -17.43 -34.61
C PRO A 24 -0.90 -18.57 -33.78
N ASP A 25 -0.54 -18.65 -32.50
CA ASP A 25 -1.05 -19.70 -31.61
C ASP A 25 -2.55 -19.54 -31.34
N VAL A 26 -3.02 -18.30 -31.10
CA VAL A 26 -4.45 -18.02 -30.88
C VAL A 26 -5.25 -18.24 -32.15
N LEU A 27 -4.71 -17.84 -33.31
CA LEU A 27 -5.33 -18.11 -34.61
C LEU A 27 -5.46 -19.63 -34.86
N LYS A 28 -4.40 -20.39 -34.58
CA LYS A 28 -4.41 -21.84 -34.67
C LYS A 28 -5.48 -22.46 -33.77
N LEU A 29 -5.65 -21.98 -32.53
CA LEU A 29 -6.70 -22.48 -31.63
C LEU A 29 -8.11 -22.26 -32.22
N THR A 30 -8.35 -21.14 -32.91
CA THR A 30 -9.62 -20.93 -33.61
C THR A 30 -9.80 -21.86 -34.82
N GLU A 31 -8.73 -22.15 -35.56
CA GLU A 31 -8.75 -23.11 -36.68
C GLU A 31 -8.98 -24.54 -36.19
N ASP A 32 -8.32 -24.93 -35.10
CA ASP A 32 -8.51 -26.22 -34.43
C ASP A 32 -9.96 -26.36 -33.98
N LEU A 33 -10.54 -25.31 -33.39
CA LEU A 33 -11.97 -25.28 -33.02
C LEU A 33 -12.91 -25.39 -34.22
N GLU A 34 -12.67 -24.64 -35.31
CA GLU A 34 -13.45 -24.73 -36.54
C GLU A 34 -13.34 -26.13 -37.18
N SER A 35 -12.17 -26.78 -37.07
CA SER A 35 -11.92 -28.12 -37.60
C SER A 35 -12.74 -29.19 -36.87
N LEU A 36 -12.93 -29.06 -35.55
CA LEU A 36 -13.76 -29.97 -34.74
C LEU A 36 -15.20 -30.05 -35.24
N PHE A 37 -15.69 -28.99 -35.88
CA PHE A 37 -17.08 -28.91 -36.31
C PHE A 37 -17.30 -29.21 -37.79
N ARG A 38 -16.24 -29.28 -38.61
CA ARG A 38 -16.33 -29.33 -40.08
C ARG A 38 -17.22 -30.46 -40.59
N ASP A 39 -17.04 -31.66 -40.04
CA ASP A 39 -17.69 -32.88 -40.52
C ASP A 39 -19.01 -33.19 -39.78
N LEU A 40 -19.43 -32.33 -38.85
CA LEU A 40 -20.69 -32.50 -38.12
C LEU A 40 -21.88 -32.17 -39.02
N ASN A 41 -22.95 -32.96 -38.94
CA ASN A 41 -24.20 -32.65 -39.62
C ASN A 41 -24.91 -31.48 -38.92
N ASP A 42 -25.36 -30.49 -39.70
CA ASP A 42 -25.93 -29.23 -39.21
C ASP A 42 -27.21 -29.42 -38.40
N GLU A 43 -28.00 -30.44 -38.72
CA GLU A 43 -29.29 -30.72 -38.08
C GLU A 43 -29.18 -31.48 -36.75
N ASP A 44 -28.02 -32.09 -36.48
CA ASP A 44 -27.82 -32.90 -35.29
C ASP A 44 -27.69 -32.02 -34.03
N GLU A 45 -28.18 -32.52 -32.90
CA GLU A 45 -27.96 -31.89 -31.60
C GLU A 45 -26.53 -32.15 -31.12
N ILE A 46 -25.97 -31.21 -30.36
CA ILE A 46 -24.62 -31.32 -29.83
C ILE A 46 -24.53 -32.49 -28.86
N ASP A 47 -23.63 -33.40 -29.17
CA ASP A 47 -23.30 -34.53 -28.30
C ASP A 47 -22.44 -34.07 -27.10
N ALA A 48 -22.63 -34.74 -25.97
CA ALA A 48 -21.79 -34.56 -24.79
C ALA A 48 -20.31 -34.88 -25.09
N GLU A 49 -20.04 -35.79 -26.03
CA GLU A 49 -18.68 -36.14 -26.45
C GLU A 49 -17.93 -34.96 -27.09
N LEU A 50 -18.63 -34.05 -27.77
CA LEU A 50 -18.04 -32.83 -28.36
C LEU A 50 -17.56 -31.82 -27.30
N ARG A 51 -18.04 -31.92 -26.05
CA ARG A 51 -17.61 -31.01 -24.98
C ARG A 51 -16.17 -31.24 -24.55
N ILE A 52 -15.67 -32.47 -24.63
CA ILE A 52 -14.30 -32.81 -24.26
C ILE A 52 -13.28 -32.06 -25.14
N PRO A 53 -13.32 -32.16 -26.49
CA PRO A 53 -12.37 -31.46 -27.35
C PRO A 53 -12.56 -29.93 -27.30
N ILE A 54 -13.78 -29.41 -27.15
CA ILE A 54 -14.01 -27.96 -26.98
C ILE A 54 -13.32 -27.44 -25.71
N THR A 55 -13.52 -28.15 -24.59
CA THR A 55 -12.90 -27.82 -23.31
C THR A 55 -11.37 -27.89 -23.41
N ALA A 56 -10.83 -28.84 -24.18
CA ALA A 56 -9.39 -28.93 -24.43
C ALA A 56 -8.84 -27.68 -25.15
N VAL A 57 -9.55 -27.17 -26.17
CA VAL A 57 -9.16 -25.92 -26.85
C VAL A 57 -9.27 -24.72 -25.90
N LEU A 58 -10.33 -24.64 -25.09
CA LEU A 58 -10.46 -23.56 -24.09
C LEU A 58 -9.34 -23.59 -23.06
N ASN A 59 -8.94 -24.77 -22.58
CA ASN A 59 -7.80 -24.91 -21.66
C ASN A 59 -6.49 -24.43 -22.31
N GLN A 60 -6.24 -24.79 -23.56
CA GLN A 60 -5.07 -24.32 -24.28
C GLN A 60 -5.08 -22.79 -24.47
N PHE A 61 -6.26 -22.20 -24.70
CA PHE A 61 -6.39 -20.74 -24.77
C PHE A 61 -6.09 -20.07 -23.42
N TRP A 62 -6.66 -20.56 -22.31
CA TRP A 62 -6.40 -19.96 -21.01
C TRP A 62 -4.96 -20.18 -20.52
N ASP A 63 -4.36 -21.31 -20.87
CA ASP A 63 -2.92 -21.55 -20.68
C ASP A 63 -2.09 -20.54 -21.49
N TRP A 64 -2.47 -20.28 -22.74
CA TRP A 64 -1.83 -19.22 -23.54
C TRP A 64 -1.97 -17.84 -22.89
N VAL A 65 -3.16 -17.48 -22.37
CA VAL A 65 -3.40 -16.21 -21.68
C VAL A 65 -2.45 -16.04 -20.49
N ILE A 66 -2.29 -17.08 -19.66
CA ILE A 66 -1.41 -17.06 -18.49
C ILE A 66 0.04 -16.76 -18.88
N HIS A 67 0.52 -17.33 -19.98
CA HIS A 67 1.93 -17.22 -20.40
C HIS A 67 2.23 -15.98 -21.25
N ASN A 68 1.24 -15.37 -21.88
CA ASN A 68 1.47 -14.35 -22.92
C ASN A 68 0.85 -12.98 -22.59
N LEU A 69 -0.10 -12.90 -21.65
CA LEU A 69 -0.75 -11.65 -21.28
C LEU A 69 -0.54 -11.33 -19.79
N PRO A 70 -0.34 -10.05 -19.44
CA PRO A 70 -0.27 -9.63 -18.05
C PRO A 70 -1.65 -9.76 -17.38
N TYR A 71 -1.69 -10.10 -16.08
CA TYR A 71 -2.94 -10.43 -15.39
C TYR A 71 -3.95 -9.27 -15.34
N GLU A 72 -3.50 -8.02 -15.46
CA GLU A 72 -4.36 -6.85 -15.55
C GLU A 72 -5.27 -6.88 -16.79
N GLN A 73 -4.88 -7.60 -17.83
CA GLN A 73 -5.66 -7.72 -19.07
C GLN A 73 -6.64 -8.90 -19.05
N TRP A 74 -6.55 -9.81 -18.06
CA TRP A 74 -7.30 -11.06 -18.06
C TRP A 74 -8.81 -10.90 -17.89
N GLN A 75 -9.27 -9.76 -17.37
CA GLN A 75 -10.70 -9.47 -17.16
C GLN A 75 -11.42 -8.96 -18.41
N GLY A 76 -10.67 -8.49 -19.42
CA GLY A 76 -11.24 -7.89 -20.62
C GLY A 76 -10.19 -7.13 -21.41
N CYS A 77 -9.72 -7.75 -22.49
CA CYS A 77 -8.94 -7.13 -23.54
C CYS A 77 -9.43 -7.64 -24.90
N SER A 78 -9.00 -7.00 -25.99
CA SER A 78 -9.39 -7.33 -27.36
C SER A 78 -9.15 -8.80 -27.74
N GLU A 79 -8.16 -9.43 -27.11
CA GLU A 79 -7.76 -10.82 -27.30
C GLU A 79 -8.62 -11.79 -26.51
N ILE A 80 -9.16 -11.38 -25.35
CA ILE A 80 -9.89 -12.23 -24.40
C ILE A 80 -11.41 -12.12 -24.57
N ASP A 81 -11.93 -10.93 -24.86
CA ASP A 81 -13.36 -10.67 -24.96
C ASP A 81 -14.11 -11.60 -25.93
N PRO A 82 -13.57 -11.92 -27.13
CA PRO A 82 -14.21 -12.87 -28.04
C PRO A 82 -14.38 -14.27 -27.42
N TRP A 83 -13.36 -14.75 -26.69
CA TRP A 83 -13.36 -16.06 -26.04
C TRP A 83 -14.30 -16.09 -24.82
N LEU A 84 -14.36 -15.01 -24.04
CA LEU A 84 -15.36 -14.86 -22.98
C LEU A 84 -16.79 -14.86 -23.55
N GLY A 85 -17.01 -14.17 -24.67
CA GLY A 85 -18.29 -14.18 -25.38
C GLY A 85 -18.68 -15.59 -25.81
N PHE A 86 -17.76 -16.31 -26.44
CA PHE A 86 -17.94 -17.70 -26.84
C PHE A 86 -18.25 -18.61 -25.65
N GLN A 87 -17.47 -18.53 -24.56
CA GLN A 87 -17.67 -19.30 -23.33
C GLN A 87 -19.03 -19.03 -22.66
N ARG A 88 -19.50 -17.78 -22.66
CA ARG A 88 -20.84 -17.44 -22.13
C ARG A 88 -21.96 -18.01 -22.99
N GLN A 89 -21.75 -18.14 -24.30
CA GLN A 89 -22.71 -18.77 -25.22
C GLN A 89 -22.72 -20.30 -25.04
N LEU A 90 -21.53 -20.92 -25.09
CA LEU A 90 -21.07 -22.01 -24.21
C LEU A 90 -22.06 -22.46 -23.13
N ALA A 91 -22.01 -21.69 -22.04
CA ALA A 91 -22.70 -22.00 -20.79
C ALA A 91 -24.23 -21.99 -20.89
N LYS A 92 -24.80 -21.33 -21.91
CA LYS A 92 -26.26 -21.33 -22.13
C LYS A 92 -26.76 -22.64 -22.71
N ILE A 93 -25.88 -23.52 -23.18
CA ILE A 93 -26.27 -24.78 -23.81
C ILE A 93 -26.50 -25.82 -22.73
N PRO A 94 -27.77 -26.17 -22.44
CA PRO A 94 -28.09 -27.13 -21.41
C PRO A 94 -27.58 -28.50 -21.87
N ASP A 95 -26.75 -29.18 -21.07
CA ASP A 95 -26.53 -30.60 -21.27
C ASP A 95 -27.79 -31.33 -20.82
N LYS A 96 -28.71 -31.60 -21.75
CA LYS A 96 -30.00 -32.24 -21.43
C LYS A 96 -29.83 -33.57 -20.71
N LYS A 97 -28.72 -34.29 -20.93
CA LYS A 97 -28.44 -35.57 -20.26
C LYS A 97 -27.94 -35.33 -18.84
N ALA A 98 -26.99 -34.41 -18.66
CA ALA A 98 -26.53 -34.03 -17.33
C ALA A 98 -27.61 -33.34 -16.50
N ILE A 99 -28.48 -32.54 -17.12
CA ILE A 99 -29.64 -31.92 -16.46
C ILE A 99 -30.62 -32.99 -16.02
N LYS A 100 -30.94 -33.98 -16.85
CA LYS A 100 -31.79 -35.10 -16.40
C LYS A 100 -31.15 -35.91 -15.27
N GLU A 101 -29.85 -36.17 -15.33
CA GLU A 101 -29.12 -36.84 -14.25
C GLU A 101 -29.08 -35.99 -12.98
N ALA A 102 -28.92 -34.67 -13.11
CA ALA A 102 -28.94 -33.70 -12.03
C ALA A 102 -30.34 -33.61 -11.40
N GLU A 103 -31.40 -33.46 -12.19
CA GLU A 103 -32.80 -33.50 -11.76
C GLU A 103 -33.13 -34.80 -11.04
N LEU A 104 -32.59 -35.94 -11.48
CA LEU A 104 -32.83 -37.22 -10.82
C LEU A 104 -32.13 -37.30 -9.46
N ILE A 105 -30.94 -36.73 -9.33
CA ILE A 105 -30.24 -36.61 -8.04
C ILE A 105 -30.94 -35.60 -7.13
N GLU A 106 -31.37 -34.44 -7.65
CA GLU A 106 -32.09 -33.41 -6.91
C GLU A 106 -33.41 -33.93 -6.36
N ASN A 107 -34.22 -34.61 -7.20
CA ASN A 107 -35.45 -35.27 -6.77
C ASN A 107 -35.17 -36.34 -5.70
N SER A 108 -34.04 -37.04 -5.79
CA SER A 108 -33.61 -38.01 -4.78
C SER A 108 -33.19 -37.35 -3.47
N ILE A 109 -32.54 -36.17 -3.51
CA ILE A 109 -32.19 -35.37 -2.33
C ILE A 109 -33.46 -34.83 -1.66
N SER A 110 -34.42 -34.30 -2.42
CA SER A 110 -35.69 -33.84 -1.88
C SER A 110 -36.49 -34.96 -1.21
N ALA A 111 -36.42 -36.19 -1.75
CA ALA A 111 -37.02 -37.36 -1.11
C ALA A 111 -36.33 -37.71 0.23
N ASP A 112 -35.00 -37.60 0.30
CA ASP A 112 -34.24 -37.78 1.54
C ASP A 112 -34.60 -36.70 2.59
N ASP A 113 -34.80 -35.44 2.17
CA ASP A 113 -35.22 -34.35 3.05
C ASP A 113 -36.59 -34.61 3.68
N MET A 114 -37.56 -35.09 2.89
CA MET A 114 -38.87 -35.49 3.41
C MET A 114 -38.76 -36.65 4.39
N LEU A 115 -37.88 -37.63 4.12
CA LEU A 115 -37.63 -38.76 5.01
C LEU A 115 -36.98 -38.31 6.32
N LEU A 116 -35.99 -37.41 6.26
CA LEU A 116 -35.35 -36.83 7.44
C LEU A 116 -36.36 -36.09 8.32
N GLY A 117 -37.26 -35.32 7.71
CA GLY A 117 -38.35 -34.65 8.43
C GLY A 117 -39.26 -35.64 9.18
N ASP A 118 -39.67 -36.73 8.52
CA ASP A 118 -40.49 -37.78 9.18
C ASP A 118 -39.72 -38.51 10.30
N LEU A 119 -38.46 -38.85 10.08
CA LEU A 119 -37.62 -39.51 11.09
C LEU A 119 -37.38 -38.61 12.30
N GLN A 120 -37.11 -37.32 12.10
CA GLN A 120 -36.94 -36.34 13.16
C GLN A 120 -38.24 -36.15 13.95
N LEU A 121 -39.39 -36.06 13.27
CA LEU A 121 -40.70 -35.97 13.92
C LEU A 121 -41.02 -37.21 14.76
N ARG A 122 -40.68 -38.41 14.27
CA ARG A 122 -40.82 -39.65 15.04
C ARG A 122 -39.91 -39.64 16.28
N LEU A 123 -38.66 -39.23 16.11
CA LEU A 123 -37.70 -39.11 17.21
C LEU A 123 -38.19 -38.14 18.29
N GLU A 124 -38.75 -36.99 17.90
CA GLU A 124 -39.36 -36.04 18.85
C GLU A 124 -40.55 -36.67 19.58
N LYS A 125 -41.47 -37.33 18.87
CA LYS A 125 -42.61 -38.03 19.51
C LYS A 125 -42.18 -39.09 20.51
N PHE A 126 -41.09 -39.82 20.25
CA PHE A 126 -40.53 -40.78 21.22
C PHE A 126 -39.88 -40.06 22.42
N LYS A 127 -39.16 -38.96 22.17
CA LYS A 127 -38.56 -38.14 23.23
C LYS A 127 -39.60 -37.45 24.12
N GLU A 128 -40.78 -37.09 23.59
CA GLU A 128 -41.87 -36.45 24.35
C GLU A 128 -42.65 -37.44 25.23
N ARG A 129 -42.72 -38.72 24.83
CA ARG A 129 -43.38 -39.78 25.63
C ARG A 129 -42.58 -40.20 26.86
N SER A 130 -41.25 -40.17 26.77
CA SER A 130 -40.36 -40.59 27.88
C SER A 130 -40.48 -39.73 29.16
N PRO A 131 -40.64 -38.39 29.11
CA PRO A 131 -40.90 -37.54 30.27
C PRO A 131 -42.29 -37.73 30.90
N GLU A 132 -43.33 -37.99 30.09
CA GLU A 132 -44.69 -38.19 30.59
C GLU A 132 -44.80 -39.49 31.40
N GLN A 133 -44.19 -40.58 30.91
CA GLN A 133 -44.06 -41.83 31.67
C GLN A 133 -43.21 -41.67 32.94
N LYS A 134 -42.12 -40.88 32.90
CA LYS A 134 -41.31 -40.58 34.10
C LYS A 134 -42.08 -39.73 35.13
N ARG A 135 -43.02 -38.89 34.70
CA ARG A 135 -43.89 -38.12 35.61
C ARG A 135 -44.97 -39.00 36.23
N GLU A 136 -45.51 -39.98 35.51
CA GLU A 136 -46.45 -40.96 36.06
C GLU A 136 -45.79 -41.89 37.11
N LEU A 137 -44.50 -42.23 36.95
CA LEU A 137 -43.72 -42.96 37.96
C LEU A 137 -43.27 -42.09 39.16
N GLY A 138 -43.28 -40.75 39.02
CA GLY A 138 -42.76 -39.82 40.03
C GLY A 138 -43.81 -39.04 40.82
N SER A 139 -45.10 -39.11 40.45
CA SER A 139 -46.15 -38.39 41.19
C SER A 139 -46.69 -39.21 42.36
N ASP A 140 -46.16 -38.91 43.54
CA ASP A 140 -46.62 -39.34 44.86
C ASP A 140 -48.15 -39.21 45.04
N LYS A 141 -48.84 -40.35 45.08
CA LYS A 141 -49.98 -40.55 45.96
C LYS A 141 -49.78 -41.84 46.73
N LYS A 142 -49.51 -41.69 48.03
CA LYS A 142 -49.49 -42.74 49.08
C LYS A 142 -50.47 -43.88 48.80
N VAL A 143 -50.04 -44.95 48.13
CA VAL A 143 -50.73 -46.24 48.07
C VAL A 143 -49.66 -47.31 47.93
N THR A 144 -49.68 -48.24 48.89
CA THR A 144 -49.24 -49.64 48.87
C THR A 144 -48.06 -50.03 47.96
N VAL A 145 -46.99 -50.54 48.59
CA VAL A 145 -45.82 -51.22 47.99
C VAL A 145 -46.17 -51.93 46.67
N PRO A 146 -45.65 -51.48 45.52
CA PRO A 146 -45.83 -52.16 44.25
C PRO A 146 -45.16 -53.54 44.31
N ARG A 147 -45.83 -54.57 43.78
CA ARG A 147 -45.20 -55.89 43.56
C ARG A 147 -43.98 -55.73 42.65
N LEU A 148 -42.88 -56.45 42.95
CA LEU A 148 -41.65 -56.46 42.16
C LEU A 148 -41.91 -56.63 40.65
N ASP A 149 -42.89 -57.46 40.29
CA ASP A 149 -43.27 -57.78 38.91
C ASP A 149 -43.66 -56.56 38.04
N THR A 150 -44.13 -55.46 38.64
CA THR A 150 -44.53 -54.25 37.91
C THR A 150 -43.38 -53.30 37.58
N ALA A 151 -42.30 -53.32 38.37
CA ALA A 151 -41.13 -52.47 38.15
C ALA A 151 -40.19 -53.05 37.08
N GLU A 152 -40.06 -54.38 37.03
CA GLU A 152 -39.34 -55.07 35.95
C GLU A 152 -40.00 -54.81 34.59
N LEU A 153 -41.34 -54.87 34.51
CA LEU A 153 -42.06 -54.60 33.26
C LEU A 153 -41.85 -53.18 32.74
N ALA A 154 -41.76 -52.18 33.63
CA ALA A 154 -41.52 -50.78 33.27
C ALA A 154 -40.07 -50.52 32.83
N LEU A 155 -39.09 -51.21 33.44
CA LEU A 155 -37.69 -51.17 33.02
C LEU A 155 -37.49 -51.81 31.65
N GLU A 156 -38.18 -52.91 31.37
CA GLU A 156 -38.16 -53.57 30.07
C GLU A 156 -38.78 -52.68 28.99
N GLN A 157 -39.87 -51.98 29.29
CA GLN A 157 -40.47 -50.98 28.38
C GLN A 157 -39.53 -49.81 28.09
N LEU A 158 -38.89 -49.22 29.11
CA LEU A 158 -37.91 -48.14 28.93
C LEU A 158 -36.68 -48.59 28.12
N ALA A 159 -36.22 -49.82 28.33
CA ALA A 159 -35.13 -50.40 27.54
C ALA A 159 -35.52 -50.52 26.06
N THR A 160 -36.72 -51.03 25.76
CA THR A 160 -37.21 -51.13 24.38
C THR A 160 -37.46 -49.77 23.71
N GLU A 161 -37.83 -48.73 24.47
CA GLU A 161 -37.97 -47.38 23.93
C GLU A 161 -36.61 -46.71 23.66
N SER A 162 -35.62 -46.92 24.54
CA SER A 162 -34.25 -46.47 24.33
C SER A 162 -33.66 -47.09 23.06
N GLU A 163 -33.85 -48.39 22.87
CA GLU A 163 -33.40 -49.10 21.66
C GLU A 163 -34.03 -48.51 20.39
N LYS A 164 -35.32 -48.16 20.41
CA LYS A 164 -36.00 -47.51 19.28
C LYS A 164 -35.45 -46.11 18.97
N ILE A 165 -35.09 -45.34 20.00
CA ILE A 165 -34.45 -44.02 19.84
C ILE A 165 -33.09 -44.16 19.17
N ASP A 166 -32.28 -45.13 19.61
CA ASP A 166 -30.94 -45.36 19.05
C ASP A 166 -31.03 -45.79 17.58
N VAL A 167 -31.97 -46.66 17.24
CA VAL A 167 -32.24 -47.08 15.85
C VAL A 167 -32.65 -45.88 14.98
N LEU A 168 -33.52 -44.99 15.46
CA LEU A 168 -33.92 -43.78 14.73
C LEU A 168 -32.74 -42.81 14.53
N GLN A 169 -31.89 -42.64 15.53
CA GLN A 169 -30.70 -41.77 15.42
C GLN A 169 -29.70 -42.31 14.41
N GLN A 170 -29.47 -43.63 14.38
CA GLN A 170 -28.60 -44.26 13.39
C GLN A 170 -29.15 -44.10 11.97
N GLU A 171 -30.47 -44.23 11.78
CA GLU A 171 -31.08 -44.06 10.46
C GLU A 171 -31.00 -42.59 9.99
N ILE A 172 -31.22 -41.61 10.87
CA ILE A 172 -31.02 -40.19 10.55
C ILE A 172 -29.58 -39.92 10.09
N LEU A 173 -28.58 -40.41 10.84
CA LEU A 173 -27.17 -40.26 10.47
C LEU A 173 -26.84 -40.90 9.12
N ARG A 174 -27.42 -42.08 8.85
CA ARG A 174 -27.25 -42.77 7.58
C ARG A 174 -27.82 -41.96 6.41
N VAL A 175 -29.04 -41.44 6.54
CA VAL A 175 -29.67 -40.63 5.47
C VAL A 175 -28.89 -39.34 5.24
N GLN A 176 -28.44 -38.65 6.29
CA GLN A 176 -27.59 -37.46 6.18
C GLN A 176 -26.26 -37.75 5.44
N LYS A 177 -25.64 -38.91 5.71
CA LYS A 177 -24.42 -39.32 5.01
C LYS A 177 -24.67 -39.55 3.51
N LEU A 178 -25.73 -40.28 3.17
CA LEU A 178 -26.12 -40.52 1.77
C LEU A 178 -26.47 -39.23 1.04
N GLN A 179 -27.14 -38.29 1.70
CA GLN A 179 -27.45 -36.98 1.14
C GLN A 179 -26.17 -36.19 0.83
N LYS A 180 -25.17 -36.22 1.73
CA LYS A 180 -23.86 -35.59 1.50
C LYS A 180 -23.15 -36.19 0.29
N GLU A 181 -23.16 -37.52 0.13
CA GLU A 181 -22.59 -38.20 -1.03
C GLU A 181 -23.32 -37.82 -2.34
N LYS A 182 -24.66 -37.73 -2.32
CA LYS A 182 -25.47 -37.28 -3.45
C LYS A 182 -25.18 -35.82 -3.82
N LEU A 183 -25.02 -34.93 -2.85
CA LEU A 183 -24.65 -33.52 -3.07
C LEU A 183 -23.26 -33.39 -3.69
N VAL A 184 -22.29 -34.20 -3.27
CA VAL A 184 -20.96 -34.27 -3.90
C VAL A 184 -21.10 -34.70 -5.36
N LYS A 185 -21.84 -35.79 -5.62
CA LYS A 185 -22.06 -36.30 -6.98
C LYS A 185 -22.82 -35.30 -7.87
N PHE A 186 -23.81 -34.59 -7.32
CA PHE A 186 -24.52 -33.51 -8.00
C PHE A 186 -23.57 -32.38 -8.38
N GLY A 187 -22.72 -31.95 -7.45
CA GLY A 187 -21.68 -30.96 -7.70
C GLY A 187 -20.66 -31.40 -8.76
N GLU A 188 -20.24 -32.67 -8.75
CA GLU A 188 -19.38 -33.25 -9.78
C GLU A 188 -20.06 -33.29 -11.15
N LEU A 189 -21.34 -33.66 -11.21
CA LEU A 189 -22.13 -33.68 -12.45
C LEU A 189 -22.26 -32.29 -13.07
N ILE A 190 -22.53 -31.27 -12.25
CA ILE A 190 -22.58 -29.89 -12.70
C ILE A 190 -21.20 -29.45 -13.20
N LYS A 191 -20.13 -29.72 -12.45
CA LYS A 191 -18.76 -29.32 -12.81
C LYS A 191 -18.21 -30.01 -14.07
N THR A 192 -18.52 -31.28 -14.27
CA THR A 192 -17.94 -32.10 -15.36
C THR A 192 -18.73 -32.00 -16.65
N ARG A 193 -20.01 -31.61 -16.59
CA ARG A 193 -20.89 -31.64 -17.76
C ARG A 193 -21.58 -30.33 -18.11
N LEU A 194 -21.53 -29.30 -17.27
CA LEU A 194 -21.99 -27.96 -17.62
C LEU A 194 -20.79 -27.01 -17.63
N LEU A 195 -20.45 -26.49 -18.82
CA LEU A 195 -19.48 -25.40 -18.91
C LEU A 195 -20.11 -24.18 -18.20
N THR A 196 -19.52 -23.70 -17.11
CA THR A 196 -20.03 -22.54 -16.40
C THR A 196 -19.66 -21.26 -17.16
N ALA A 197 -20.44 -20.19 -17.00
CA ALA A 197 -20.11 -18.90 -17.62
C ALA A 197 -18.73 -18.38 -17.20
N ASP A 198 -18.29 -18.77 -16.00
CA ASP A 198 -17.03 -18.41 -15.38
C ASP A 198 -16.01 -19.57 -15.39
N TYR A 199 -16.07 -20.45 -16.40
CA TYR A 199 -15.20 -21.64 -16.50
C TYR A 199 -13.70 -21.34 -16.33
N HIS A 200 -13.25 -20.17 -16.78
CA HIS A 200 -11.86 -19.73 -16.70
C HIS A 200 -11.41 -19.31 -15.30
N HIS A 201 -12.34 -18.95 -14.41
CA HIS A 201 -12.02 -18.47 -13.05
C HIS A 201 -11.07 -19.39 -12.28
N PRO A 202 -11.33 -20.71 -12.13
CA PRO A 202 -10.42 -21.59 -11.40
C PRO A 202 -9.02 -21.68 -12.00
N ILE A 203 -8.91 -21.62 -13.33
CA ILE A 203 -7.64 -21.71 -14.06
C ILE A 203 -6.80 -20.48 -13.75
N LEU A 204 -7.39 -19.30 -13.92
CA LEU A 204 -6.71 -18.03 -13.70
C LEU A 204 -6.46 -17.77 -12.20
N TYR A 205 -7.39 -18.15 -11.32
CA TYR A 205 -7.20 -18.06 -9.87
C TYR A 205 -6.01 -18.90 -9.39
N GLN A 206 -5.85 -20.12 -9.92
CA GLN A 206 -4.73 -20.98 -9.56
C GLN A 206 -3.40 -20.38 -10.00
N ALA A 207 -3.31 -19.86 -11.24
CA ALA A 207 -2.12 -19.19 -11.73
C ALA A 207 -1.75 -17.97 -10.87
N LEU A 208 -2.73 -17.12 -10.54
CA LEU A 208 -2.50 -15.95 -9.66
C LEU A 208 -2.11 -16.36 -8.24
N LYS A 209 -2.66 -17.47 -7.73
CA LYS A 209 -2.31 -17.98 -6.40
C LYS A 209 -0.85 -18.43 -6.36
N GLU A 210 -0.40 -19.17 -7.37
CA GLU A 210 0.98 -19.60 -7.51
C GLU A 210 1.93 -18.40 -7.62
N GLU A 211 1.56 -17.40 -8.42
CA GLU A 211 2.32 -16.14 -8.53
C GLU A 211 2.39 -15.41 -7.17
N TYR A 212 1.25 -15.23 -6.49
CA TYR A 212 1.18 -14.60 -5.18
C TYR A 212 2.05 -15.32 -4.13
N GLU A 213 2.02 -16.66 -4.10
CA GLU A 213 2.83 -17.46 -3.17
C GLU A 213 4.32 -17.33 -3.49
N SER A 214 4.69 -17.35 -4.77
CA SER A 214 6.09 -17.20 -5.21
C SER A 214 6.72 -15.85 -4.81
N LEU A 215 5.92 -14.78 -4.77
CA LEU A 215 6.36 -13.43 -4.41
C LEU A 215 6.53 -13.22 -2.90
N GLY A 216 5.85 -14.01 -2.07
CA GLY A 216 5.74 -13.79 -0.62
C GLY A 216 6.75 -14.56 0.25
N ALA A 217 7.61 -15.39 -0.35
CA ALA A 217 8.51 -16.29 0.36
C ALA A 217 7.82 -17.09 1.49
N ASP A 218 6.57 -17.51 1.25
CA ASP A 218 5.71 -18.29 2.16
C ASP A 218 5.38 -17.65 3.53
N VAL A 219 5.59 -16.34 3.71
CA VAL A 219 5.30 -15.68 5.00
C VAL A 219 3.79 -15.62 5.28
N LEU A 220 3.02 -15.09 4.33
CA LEU A 220 1.57 -15.00 4.40
C LEU A 220 0.95 -15.69 3.18
N SER A 221 0.45 -16.91 3.38
CA SER A 221 -0.25 -17.65 2.33
C SER A 221 -1.63 -17.08 2.05
N LEU A 222 -2.06 -17.13 0.79
CA LEU A 222 -3.38 -16.67 0.37
C LEU A 222 -4.53 -17.35 1.14
N ASP A 223 -4.39 -18.64 1.42
CA ASP A 223 -5.38 -19.46 2.14
C ASP A 223 -5.62 -18.99 3.59
N ARG A 224 -4.72 -18.15 4.13
CA ARG A 224 -4.84 -17.55 5.46
C ARG A 224 -5.41 -16.13 5.40
N LEU A 225 -5.08 -15.38 4.34
CA LEU A 225 -5.55 -13.99 4.16
C LEU A 225 -6.98 -13.92 3.61
N MET A 226 -7.32 -14.71 2.59
CA MET A 226 -8.60 -14.64 1.90
C MET A 226 -9.80 -14.93 2.83
N PRO A 227 -9.76 -15.92 3.76
CA PRO A 227 -10.85 -16.13 4.71
C PRO A 227 -11.15 -14.91 5.59
N LEU A 228 -10.13 -14.11 5.94
CA LEU A 228 -10.34 -12.89 6.73
C LEU A 228 -11.19 -11.88 5.95
N LEU A 229 -10.87 -11.65 4.67
CA LEU A 229 -11.63 -10.75 3.79
C LEU A 229 -13.08 -11.23 3.63
N ILE A 230 -13.29 -12.51 3.35
CA ILE A 230 -14.62 -13.11 3.17
C ILE A 230 -15.48 -12.96 4.44
N VAL A 231 -14.92 -13.35 5.59
CA VAL A 231 -15.66 -13.27 6.87
C VAL A 231 -15.93 -11.81 7.25
N CYS A 232 -14.97 -10.92 6.99
CA CYS A 232 -15.13 -9.49 7.25
C CYS A 232 -16.26 -8.90 6.40
N GLY A 233 -16.27 -9.14 5.08
CA GLY A 233 -17.33 -8.66 4.18
C GLY A 233 -18.72 -9.16 4.61
N ARG A 234 -18.84 -10.46 4.91
CA ARG A 234 -20.12 -11.04 5.39
C ARG A 234 -20.61 -10.45 6.71
N LYS A 235 -19.71 -10.11 7.63
CA LYS A 235 -20.07 -9.53 8.95
C LYS A 235 -20.48 -8.06 8.88
N ILE A 236 -19.88 -7.30 7.97
CA ILE A 236 -20.22 -5.88 7.76
C ILE A 236 -21.53 -5.78 6.98
N GLY A 237 -21.71 -6.64 5.99
CA GLY A 237 -22.76 -6.52 4.97
C GLY A 237 -22.14 -6.13 3.63
N TYR A 238 -22.93 -6.30 2.56
CA TYR A 238 -22.41 -6.17 1.21
C TYR A 238 -22.36 -4.71 0.75
N ALA A 239 -21.22 -4.33 0.16
CA ALA A 239 -21.01 -3.04 -0.47
C ALA A 239 -21.88 -2.90 -1.73
N LYS A 240 -22.34 -1.68 -2.00
CA LYS A 240 -22.90 -1.36 -3.31
C LYS A 240 -21.77 -1.13 -4.31
N LYS A 241 -22.07 -1.31 -5.59
CA LYS A 241 -21.16 -0.94 -6.67
C LYS A 241 -20.80 0.54 -6.53
N ASP A 242 -19.51 0.86 -6.60
CA ASP A 242 -18.96 2.21 -6.50
C ASP A 242 -19.13 2.91 -5.13
N GLU A 243 -19.24 2.15 -4.04
CA GLU A 243 -19.33 2.71 -2.69
C GLU A 243 -17.94 3.06 -2.10
N PHE A 244 -17.57 4.34 -2.17
CA PHE A 244 -16.23 4.84 -1.80
C PHE A 244 -15.92 4.85 -0.29
N ASP A 245 -16.92 4.92 0.57
CA ASP A 245 -16.74 5.03 2.03
C ASP A 245 -16.87 3.70 2.77
N TYR A 246 -17.12 2.61 2.04
CA TYR A 246 -17.08 1.25 2.58
C TYR A 246 -15.64 0.87 2.95
N PRO A 247 -15.39 0.14 4.07
CA PRO A 247 -16.35 -0.49 4.96
C PRO A 247 -16.88 0.43 6.08
N ILE A 248 -16.25 1.58 6.33
CA ILE A 248 -16.54 2.38 7.53
C ILE A 248 -17.95 2.97 7.51
N SER A 249 -18.48 3.35 6.34
CA SER A 249 -19.84 3.90 6.21
C SER A 249 -20.95 2.95 6.69
N HIS A 250 -20.71 1.63 6.69
CA HIS A 250 -21.66 0.61 7.15
C HIS A 250 -21.57 0.31 8.64
N LEU A 251 -20.60 0.91 9.33
CA LEU A 251 -20.35 0.64 10.73
C LEU A 251 -21.03 1.67 11.63
N PRO A 252 -21.72 1.23 12.70
CA PRO A 252 -22.34 2.16 13.63
C PRO A 252 -21.27 2.93 14.39
N GLU A 253 -21.38 4.27 14.42
CA GLU A 253 -20.47 5.09 15.23
C GLU A 253 -20.54 4.77 16.74
N LYS A 254 -21.74 4.37 17.20
CA LYS A 254 -22.05 3.95 18.56
C LYS A 254 -22.88 2.66 18.49
N PRO A 255 -22.26 1.48 18.54
CA PRO A 255 -22.98 0.22 18.43
C PRO A 255 -23.95 0.05 19.61
N LEU A 256 -25.17 -0.41 19.33
CA LEU A 256 -26.13 -0.79 20.36
C LEU A 256 -25.61 -2.00 21.15
N PRO A 257 -26.03 -2.22 22.41
CA PRO A 257 -25.53 -3.34 23.24
C PRO A 257 -25.56 -4.71 22.56
N GLN A 258 -26.59 -4.95 21.75
CA GLN A 258 -26.78 -6.21 21.00
C GLN A 258 -25.79 -6.35 19.83
N GLN A 259 -25.30 -5.24 19.28
CA GLN A 259 -24.38 -5.19 18.15
C GLN A 259 -22.91 -5.16 18.58
N ILE A 260 -22.62 -4.82 19.86
CA ILE A 260 -21.25 -4.65 20.36
C ILE A 260 -20.39 -5.89 20.07
N PHE A 261 -20.92 -7.09 20.24
CA PHE A 261 -20.16 -8.31 20.00
C PHE A 261 -19.72 -8.43 18.54
N ASN A 262 -20.64 -8.36 17.59
CA ASN A 262 -20.32 -8.42 16.15
C ASN A 262 -19.41 -7.26 15.72
N PHE A 263 -19.65 -6.06 16.27
CA PHE A 263 -18.81 -4.89 15.99
C PHE A 263 -17.36 -5.08 16.43
N ARG A 264 -17.12 -5.65 17.62
CA ARG A 264 -15.77 -5.98 18.10
C ARG A 264 -15.06 -6.97 17.18
N GLU A 265 -15.77 -7.99 16.70
CA GLU A 265 -15.22 -8.95 15.75
C GLU A 265 -14.83 -8.27 14.43
N ILE A 266 -15.67 -7.37 13.90
CA ILE A 266 -15.36 -6.58 12.70
C ILE A 266 -14.10 -5.73 12.91
N VAL A 267 -13.98 -5.03 14.04
CA VAL A 267 -12.79 -4.21 14.35
C VAL A 267 -11.52 -5.08 14.39
N ILE A 268 -11.59 -6.28 14.98
CA ILE A 268 -10.46 -7.22 14.99
C ILE A 268 -10.14 -7.74 13.58
N LEU A 269 -11.14 -8.06 12.75
CA LEU A 269 -10.92 -8.50 11.38
C LEU A 269 -10.26 -7.42 10.52
N LEU A 270 -10.81 -6.20 10.51
CA LEU A 270 -10.26 -5.07 9.76
C LEU A 270 -8.84 -4.73 10.20
N SER A 271 -8.58 -4.70 11.51
CA SER A 271 -7.24 -4.42 12.03
C SER A 271 -6.24 -5.54 11.75
N SER A 272 -6.68 -6.80 11.75
CA SER A 272 -5.84 -7.94 11.38
C SER A 272 -5.49 -7.92 9.90
N ILE A 273 -6.48 -7.69 9.02
CA ILE A 273 -6.25 -7.55 7.58
C ILE A 273 -5.28 -6.40 7.32
N PHE A 274 -5.55 -5.22 7.88
CA PHE A 274 -4.69 -4.04 7.76
C PHE A 274 -3.26 -4.35 8.20
N TYR A 275 -3.08 -4.94 9.37
CA TYR A 275 -1.75 -5.32 9.84
C TYR A 275 -1.06 -6.30 8.88
N LEU A 276 -1.76 -7.35 8.44
CA LEU A 276 -1.18 -8.38 7.58
C LEU A 276 -0.76 -7.84 6.20
N ILE A 277 -1.62 -7.05 5.55
CA ILE A 277 -1.32 -6.50 4.22
C ILE A 277 -0.14 -5.52 4.28
N PHE A 278 0.05 -4.80 5.39
CA PHE A 278 1.15 -3.85 5.52
C PHE A 278 2.45 -4.45 6.05
N HIS A 279 2.39 -5.50 6.87
CA HIS A 279 3.59 -6.08 7.49
C HIS A 279 4.10 -7.34 6.78
N HIS A 280 3.26 -8.01 5.99
CA HIS A 280 3.57 -9.35 5.45
C HIS A 280 3.28 -9.53 3.97
N CYS A 281 2.60 -8.58 3.29
CA CYS A 281 2.48 -8.62 1.83
C CYS A 281 3.57 -7.77 1.17
N THR A 282 4.13 -8.27 0.08
CA THR A 282 4.91 -7.44 -0.84
C THR A 282 3.99 -6.56 -1.69
N VAL A 283 4.57 -5.57 -2.34
CA VAL A 283 3.87 -4.67 -3.27
C VAL A 283 3.18 -5.46 -4.38
N ASP A 284 3.89 -6.40 -4.98
CA ASP A 284 3.37 -7.17 -6.11
C ASP A 284 2.29 -8.15 -5.65
N GLN A 285 2.42 -8.72 -4.44
CA GLN A 285 1.32 -9.46 -3.81
C GLN A 285 0.05 -8.60 -3.64
N LEU A 286 0.19 -7.34 -3.22
CA LEU A 286 -0.97 -6.44 -3.08
C LEU A 286 -1.63 -6.12 -4.42
N LYS A 287 -0.86 -5.99 -5.51
CA LYS A 287 -1.41 -5.76 -6.86
C LYS A 287 -2.21 -6.95 -7.38
N ILE A 288 -1.84 -8.17 -7.01
CA ILE A 288 -2.50 -9.40 -7.45
C ILE A 288 -3.82 -9.65 -6.69
N LEU A 289 -3.91 -9.23 -5.41
CA LEU A 289 -5.07 -9.52 -4.55
C LEU A 289 -6.45 -9.13 -5.15
N PRO A 290 -6.65 -7.96 -5.79
CA PRO A 290 -7.91 -7.63 -6.46
C PRO A 290 -8.32 -8.66 -7.52
N PHE A 291 -7.36 -9.18 -8.29
CA PHE A 291 -7.62 -10.19 -9.32
C PHE A 291 -7.93 -11.55 -8.70
N LEU A 292 -7.27 -11.91 -7.60
CA LEU A 292 -7.60 -13.10 -6.81
C LEU A 292 -9.03 -13.04 -6.25
N ILE A 293 -9.47 -11.88 -5.76
CA ILE A 293 -10.86 -11.68 -5.31
C ILE A 293 -11.82 -11.87 -6.50
N TYR A 294 -11.51 -11.28 -7.65
CA TYR A 294 -12.36 -11.37 -8.85
C TYR A 294 -12.51 -12.81 -9.35
N PHE A 295 -11.40 -13.52 -9.57
CA PHE A 295 -11.40 -14.88 -10.12
C PHE A 295 -11.79 -15.96 -9.11
N ARG A 296 -12.12 -15.58 -7.86
CA ARG A 296 -12.58 -16.54 -6.84
C ARG A 296 -13.81 -17.30 -7.32
N LEU A 297 -13.79 -18.62 -7.08
CA LEU A 297 -14.92 -19.52 -7.35
C LEU A 297 -16.01 -19.40 -6.28
N ASN A 298 -17.25 -19.73 -6.66
CA ASN A 298 -18.41 -19.83 -5.76
C ASN A 298 -18.61 -18.57 -4.90
N THR A 299 -18.51 -17.41 -5.53
CA THR A 299 -18.71 -16.10 -4.92
C THR A 299 -19.76 -15.32 -5.69
N THR A 300 -20.52 -14.47 -5.01
CA THR A 300 -21.41 -13.53 -5.70
C THR A 300 -20.66 -12.24 -6.08
N ASP A 301 -21.25 -11.45 -6.97
CA ASP A 301 -20.69 -10.15 -7.34
C ASP A 301 -20.69 -9.18 -6.15
N GLU A 302 -21.68 -9.28 -5.26
CA GLU A 302 -21.76 -8.49 -4.02
C GLU A 302 -20.62 -8.86 -3.05
N GLU A 303 -20.30 -10.15 -2.91
CA GLU A 303 -19.16 -10.61 -2.13
C GLU A 303 -17.84 -10.07 -2.71
N ARG A 304 -17.63 -10.19 -4.02
CA ARG A 304 -16.44 -9.65 -4.73
C ARG A 304 -16.30 -8.14 -4.51
N CYS A 305 -17.37 -7.39 -4.72
CA CYS A 305 -17.38 -5.94 -4.55
C CYS A 305 -17.02 -5.54 -3.10
N SER A 306 -17.54 -6.26 -2.11
CA SER A 306 -17.29 -5.98 -0.69
C SER A 306 -15.84 -6.27 -0.31
N GLU A 307 -15.32 -7.43 -0.70
CA GLU A 307 -13.94 -7.85 -0.44
C GLU A 307 -12.95 -6.88 -1.09
N GLN A 308 -13.20 -6.50 -2.35
CA GLN A 308 -12.39 -5.54 -3.08
C GLN A 308 -12.46 -4.14 -2.45
N ALA A 309 -13.64 -3.71 -1.99
CA ALA A 309 -13.80 -2.43 -1.32
C ALA A 309 -13.09 -2.40 0.05
N ILE A 310 -13.15 -3.47 0.86
CA ILE A 310 -12.36 -3.59 2.09
C ILE A 310 -10.87 -3.48 1.78
N LEU A 311 -10.38 -4.27 0.83
CA LEU A 311 -8.96 -4.28 0.46
C LEU A 311 -8.52 -2.90 -0.03
N SER A 312 -9.28 -2.30 -0.95
CA SER A 312 -9.01 -0.98 -1.49
C SER A 312 -9.03 0.08 -0.39
N PHE A 313 -10.02 0.08 0.50
CA PHE A 313 -10.08 1.04 1.60
C PHE A 313 -8.86 0.91 2.51
N LEU A 314 -8.55 -0.30 2.99
CA LEU A 314 -7.45 -0.51 3.92
C LEU A 314 -6.08 -0.19 3.30
N SER A 315 -5.89 -0.52 2.02
CA SER A 315 -4.62 -0.27 1.30
C SER A 315 -4.44 1.18 0.87
N THR A 316 -5.54 1.91 0.59
CA THR A 316 -5.46 3.27 0.02
C THR A 316 -5.80 4.40 1.00
N ARG A 317 -6.67 4.14 1.98
CA ARG A 317 -7.18 5.09 2.96
C ARG A 317 -6.54 4.86 4.33
N ILE A 318 -5.21 4.87 4.36
CA ILE A 318 -4.40 4.47 5.52
C ILE A 318 -4.66 5.37 6.73
N VAL A 319 -4.60 6.69 6.55
CA VAL A 319 -4.79 7.66 7.65
C VAL A 319 -6.19 7.54 8.24
N GLU A 320 -7.20 7.32 7.39
CA GLU A 320 -8.59 7.16 7.83
C GLU A 320 -8.82 5.82 8.53
N SER A 321 -8.18 4.75 8.04
CA SER A 321 -8.15 3.44 8.70
C SER A 321 -7.53 3.53 10.10
N GLN A 322 -6.38 4.20 10.23
CA GLN A 322 -5.72 4.42 11.52
C GLN A 322 -6.57 5.30 12.45
N ALA A 323 -7.15 6.39 11.94
CA ALA A 323 -8.05 7.24 12.71
C ALA A 323 -9.27 6.46 13.22
N PHE A 324 -9.82 5.57 12.39
CA PHE A 324 -10.88 4.65 12.79
C PHE A 324 -10.44 3.70 13.90
N PHE A 325 -9.31 3.01 13.76
CA PHE A 325 -8.82 2.08 14.79
C PHE A 325 -8.54 2.79 16.12
N LYS A 326 -8.00 4.01 16.07
CA LYS A 326 -7.80 4.85 17.25
C LYS A 326 -9.13 5.25 17.92
N LYS A 327 -10.15 5.63 17.13
CA LYS A 327 -11.49 5.94 17.65
C LYS A 327 -12.15 4.71 18.29
N GLN A 328 -11.86 3.51 17.78
CA GLN A 328 -12.45 2.24 18.23
C GLN A 328 -11.56 1.45 19.19
N GLU A 329 -10.58 2.09 19.85
CA GLU A 329 -9.63 1.42 20.74
C GLU A 329 -10.33 0.53 21.79
N ASP A 330 -11.41 1.02 22.40
CA ASP A 330 -12.20 0.31 23.42
C ASP A 330 -12.95 -0.93 22.90
N HIS A 331 -13.06 -1.07 21.58
CA HIS A 331 -13.72 -2.19 20.92
C HIS A 331 -12.74 -3.28 20.44
N PHE A 332 -11.44 -3.15 20.71
CA PHE A 332 -10.49 -4.24 20.51
C PHE A 332 -10.68 -5.31 21.59
N ASP A 333 -11.22 -6.46 21.20
CA ASP A 333 -11.52 -7.55 22.12
C ASP A 333 -10.51 -8.70 21.97
N ALA A 334 -9.75 -8.97 23.04
CA ALA A 334 -8.82 -10.09 23.09
C ALA A 334 -9.53 -11.45 22.99
N LYS A 335 -10.82 -11.52 23.34
CA LYS A 335 -11.65 -12.71 23.15
C LYS A 335 -11.92 -12.94 21.66
N ALA A 336 -12.31 -11.90 20.91
CA ALA A 336 -12.54 -12.03 19.46
C ALA A 336 -11.26 -12.48 18.71
N MET A 337 -10.07 -12.00 19.12
CA MET A 337 -8.80 -12.50 18.58
C MET A 337 -8.55 -13.99 18.83
N ARG A 338 -9.13 -14.55 19.91
CA ARG A 338 -8.98 -15.97 20.24
C ARG A 338 -10.11 -16.82 19.68
N ASP A 339 -11.30 -16.28 19.46
CA ASP A 339 -12.48 -17.09 19.15
C ASP A 339 -12.77 -17.15 17.65
N LEU A 340 -12.30 -16.17 16.86
CA LEU A 340 -12.47 -16.16 15.40
C LEU A 340 -11.48 -17.11 14.73
N GLU A 341 -11.98 -18.21 14.16
CA GLU A 341 -11.16 -19.25 13.48
C GLU A 341 -10.21 -18.67 12.43
N CYS A 342 -10.69 -17.74 11.58
CA CYS A 342 -9.85 -17.11 10.56
C CYS A 342 -8.73 -16.23 11.15
N VAL A 343 -8.93 -15.64 12.34
CA VAL A 343 -7.90 -14.87 13.04
C VAL A 343 -6.91 -15.79 13.75
N GLN A 344 -7.40 -16.91 14.32
CA GLN A 344 -6.53 -17.94 14.88
C GLN A 344 -5.55 -18.48 13.82
N ALA A 345 -6.02 -18.67 12.59
CA ALA A 345 -5.20 -19.15 11.48
C ALA A 345 -4.01 -18.23 11.15
N VAL A 346 -4.03 -16.95 11.55
CA VAL A 346 -2.95 -15.97 11.35
C VAL A 346 -2.29 -15.50 12.66
N GLN A 347 -2.60 -16.15 13.79
CA GLN A 347 -2.22 -15.65 15.11
C GLN A 347 -0.70 -15.56 15.33
N ASP A 348 0.07 -16.46 14.72
CA ASP A 348 1.55 -16.46 14.72
C ASP A 348 2.16 -15.25 14.00
N LEU A 349 1.44 -14.66 13.04
CA LEU A 349 1.87 -13.47 12.31
C LEU A 349 1.43 -12.17 12.98
N LEU A 350 0.45 -12.23 13.89
CA LEU A 350 -0.10 -11.07 14.58
C LEU A 350 0.64 -10.77 15.90
N PRO A 351 0.64 -9.51 16.36
CA PRO A 351 1.14 -9.18 17.69
C PRO A 351 0.35 -9.89 18.79
N LYS A 352 1.07 -10.51 19.74
CA LYS A 352 0.49 -11.39 20.78
C LYS A 352 -0.46 -10.71 21.79
N SER A 353 -0.49 -9.38 21.83
CA SER A 353 -1.34 -8.64 22.77
C SER A 353 -2.12 -7.54 22.06
N ARG A 354 -3.33 -7.26 22.57
CA ARG A 354 -4.18 -6.14 22.11
C ARG A 354 -3.40 -4.84 22.00
N GLY A 355 -2.67 -4.47 23.06
CA GLY A 355 -1.90 -3.22 23.09
C GLY A 355 -0.69 -3.22 22.15
N ALA A 356 -0.16 -4.39 21.78
CA ALA A 356 0.88 -4.48 20.74
C ALA A 356 0.28 -4.35 19.34
N LEU A 357 -0.86 -4.98 19.06
CA LEU A 357 -1.57 -4.84 17.79
C LEU A 357 -2.02 -3.39 17.57
N LEU A 358 -2.67 -2.79 18.57
CA LEU A 358 -3.07 -1.37 18.53
C LEU A 358 -1.89 -0.43 18.31
N ARG A 359 -0.75 -0.69 18.95
CA ARG A 359 0.46 0.11 18.69
C ARG A 359 0.94 -0.10 17.26
N ALA A 360 1.07 -1.33 16.79
CA ALA A 360 1.58 -1.61 15.46
C ALA A 360 0.72 -1.03 14.34
N ILE A 361 -0.62 -1.09 14.44
CA ILE A 361 -1.51 -0.50 13.42
C ILE A 361 -1.55 1.04 13.50
N ASN A 362 -1.34 1.62 14.69
CA ASN A 362 -1.30 3.07 14.89
C ASN A 362 0.12 3.67 14.77
N GLU A 363 1.16 2.84 14.64
CA GLU A 363 2.49 3.30 14.26
C GLU A 363 2.32 4.01 12.92
N LYS A 364 2.54 5.33 12.91
CA LYS A 364 2.49 6.15 11.70
C LYS A 364 3.70 5.84 10.83
N ARG A 365 3.82 4.62 10.33
CA ARG A 365 4.93 4.28 9.44
C ARG A 365 4.72 5.08 8.16
N TRP A 366 5.52 6.14 8.03
CA TRP A 366 5.68 6.94 6.82
C TRP A 366 5.77 6.04 5.58
N LEU A 367 6.39 4.86 5.73
CA LEU A 367 6.60 3.85 4.70
C LEU A 367 5.29 3.41 4.04
N TYR A 368 4.20 3.22 4.79
CA TYR A 368 2.93 2.75 4.22
C TYR A 368 2.26 3.81 3.36
N ALA A 369 2.27 5.06 3.83
CA ALA A 369 1.79 6.19 3.06
C ALA A 369 2.67 6.46 1.83
N PHE A 370 3.99 6.28 1.98
CA PHE A 370 4.98 6.45 0.91
C PHE A 370 4.80 5.40 -0.20
N ILE A 371 4.79 4.11 0.14
CA ILE A 371 4.56 2.99 -0.79
C ILE A 371 3.27 3.22 -1.58
N HIS A 372 2.19 3.56 -0.89
CA HIS A 372 0.90 3.81 -1.52
C HIS A 372 0.92 5.02 -2.49
N GLN A 373 1.50 6.16 -2.08
CA GLN A 373 1.57 7.36 -2.93
C GLN A 373 2.43 7.17 -4.17
N HIS A 374 3.52 6.40 -4.05
CA HIS A 374 4.48 6.20 -5.13
C HIS A 374 4.06 5.14 -6.15
N GLN A 375 3.31 4.12 -5.72
CA GLN A 375 3.02 2.97 -6.58
C GLN A 375 1.66 3.04 -7.27
N ASN A 376 0.73 3.87 -6.77
CA ASN A 376 -0.58 4.11 -7.41
C ASN A 376 -0.61 5.32 -8.34
N SER A 377 0.51 6.03 -8.51
CA SER A 377 0.64 7.09 -9.51
C SER A 377 1.40 6.55 -10.73
N PRO A 378 0.79 6.46 -11.93
CA PRO A 378 1.46 5.97 -13.15
C PRO A 378 2.64 6.87 -13.59
N THR A 379 2.79 8.03 -12.96
CA THR A 379 3.87 8.99 -13.15
C THR A 379 4.41 9.38 -11.78
N LEU A 380 5.72 9.33 -11.59
CA LEU A 380 6.35 9.93 -10.40
C LEU A 380 5.85 11.37 -10.26
N PRO A 381 5.19 11.73 -9.15
CA PRO A 381 4.79 13.11 -8.95
C PRO A 381 6.03 14.01 -9.05
N GLU A 382 5.93 15.13 -9.78
CA GLU A 382 7.02 16.13 -9.87
C GLU A 382 7.48 16.62 -8.48
N ASP A 383 6.69 16.37 -7.43
CA ASP A 383 6.97 16.70 -6.02
C ASP A 383 6.98 15.47 -5.07
N SER A 384 7.33 14.29 -5.58
CA SER A 384 7.48 13.05 -4.78
C SER A 384 8.41 13.21 -3.58
N LEU A 385 9.49 13.96 -3.75
CA LEU A 385 10.44 14.27 -2.69
C LEU A 385 9.80 15.12 -1.58
N GLY A 386 9.05 16.17 -1.93
CA GLY A 386 8.38 17.04 -0.96
C GLY A 386 7.34 16.29 -0.14
N ALA A 387 6.49 15.50 -0.81
CA ALA A 387 5.50 14.65 -0.14
C ALA A 387 6.14 13.64 0.82
N THR A 388 7.26 13.03 0.42
CA THR A 388 8.00 12.10 1.29
C THR A 388 8.59 12.81 2.51
N VAL A 389 9.12 14.02 2.35
CA VAL A 389 9.61 14.84 3.48
C VAL A 389 8.46 15.15 4.45
N GLU A 390 7.28 15.53 3.95
CA GLU A 390 6.11 15.80 4.79
C GLU A 390 5.66 14.55 5.58
N LEU A 391 5.69 13.36 4.95
CA LEU A 391 5.40 12.10 5.64
C LEU A 391 6.39 11.81 6.77
N LEU A 392 7.69 11.99 6.51
CA LEU A 392 8.75 11.82 7.51
C LEU A 392 8.60 12.82 8.65
N GLU A 393 8.28 14.08 8.35
CA GLU A 393 8.02 15.10 9.37
C GLU A 393 6.80 14.74 10.22
N ALA A 394 5.68 14.35 9.59
CA ALA A 394 4.44 14.00 10.28
C ALA A 394 4.59 12.79 11.20
N ASP A 395 5.43 11.81 10.83
CA ASP A 395 5.79 10.68 11.67
C ASP A 395 6.70 11.14 12.82
N PHE A 396 7.80 11.85 12.53
CA PHE A 396 8.72 12.33 13.55
C PHE A 396 8.06 13.23 14.61
N PHE A 397 7.10 14.08 14.21
CA PHE A 397 6.37 14.94 15.14
C PHE A 397 5.52 14.16 16.16
N THR A 398 5.29 12.87 15.97
CA THR A 398 4.65 12.01 16.98
C THR A 398 5.59 11.61 18.11
N ARG A 399 6.91 11.76 17.94
CA ARG A 399 7.90 11.45 18.97
C ARG A 399 7.90 12.52 20.06
N SER A 400 8.13 12.08 21.29
CA SER A 400 8.26 12.96 22.45
C SER A 400 9.53 13.81 22.42
N ASP A 401 10.61 13.28 21.84
CA ASP A 401 11.87 13.99 21.64
C ASP A 401 11.99 14.45 20.18
N GLN A 402 11.97 15.76 19.98
CA GLN A 402 12.09 16.42 18.67
C GLN A 402 13.46 17.07 18.45
N SER A 403 14.47 16.71 19.26
CA SER A 403 15.84 17.16 19.12
C SER A 403 16.50 16.65 17.83
N TYR A 404 17.58 17.30 17.39
CA TYR A 404 18.31 16.84 16.21
C TYR A 404 18.93 15.44 16.38
N PRO A 405 19.51 15.05 17.54
CA PRO A 405 19.94 13.67 17.76
C PRO A 405 18.80 12.64 17.60
N SER A 406 17.60 12.96 18.09
CA SER A 406 16.40 12.12 17.88
C SER A 406 16.03 12.02 16.39
N ALA A 407 16.19 13.11 15.63
CA ALA A 407 15.96 13.13 14.19
C ALA A 407 16.96 12.25 13.41
N LEU A 408 18.22 12.19 13.84
CA LEU A 408 19.23 11.29 13.26
C LEU A 408 18.91 9.81 13.55
N ASN A 409 18.53 9.49 14.79
CA ASN A 409 18.10 8.13 15.14
C ASN A 409 16.85 7.73 14.33
N PHE A 410 15.89 8.65 14.18
CA PHE A 410 14.72 8.44 13.33
C PHE A 410 15.13 8.15 11.87
N ALA A 411 16.07 8.92 11.31
CA ALA A 411 16.58 8.68 9.96
C ALA A 411 17.20 7.28 9.79
N GLU A 412 17.96 6.80 10.78
CA GLU A 412 18.51 5.44 10.78
C GLU A 412 17.39 4.39 10.81
N GLU A 413 16.35 4.60 11.62
CA GLU A 413 15.17 3.71 11.68
C GLU A 413 14.38 3.69 10.37
N VAL A 414 14.20 4.86 9.73
CA VAL A 414 13.56 5.00 8.41
C VAL A 414 14.37 4.24 7.36
N ASN A 415 15.69 4.42 7.34
CA ASN A 415 16.57 3.74 6.41
C ASN A 415 16.56 2.21 6.62
N ALA A 416 16.51 1.75 7.88
CA ALA A 416 16.36 0.34 8.21
C ALA A 416 15.01 -0.26 7.78
N GLN A 417 13.99 0.57 7.52
CA GLN A 417 12.68 0.16 7.00
C GLN A 417 12.62 0.13 5.46
N CYS A 418 13.64 0.65 4.76
CA CYS A 418 13.65 0.76 3.29
C CYS A 418 13.99 -0.54 2.54
N PHE A 419 14.10 -1.68 3.24
CA PHE A 419 14.45 -2.96 2.60
C PHE A 419 13.35 -3.52 1.70
N HIS A 420 12.12 -3.04 1.85
CA HIS A 420 10.94 -3.49 1.11
C HIS A 420 10.54 -2.62 -0.09
N ILE A 421 11.31 -1.57 -0.41
CA ILE A 421 11.04 -0.64 -1.52
C ILE A 421 12.10 -0.76 -2.62
N THR A 422 11.75 -0.37 -3.84
CA THR A 422 12.61 -0.41 -5.04
C THR A 422 13.82 0.52 -4.90
N GLU A 423 14.88 0.31 -5.69
CA GLU A 423 16.07 1.17 -5.65
C GLU A 423 15.76 2.65 -5.98
N GLN A 424 14.81 2.89 -6.89
CA GLN A 424 14.38 4.25 -7.22
C GLN A 424 13.65 4.90 -6.03
N GLU A 425 12.78 4.16 -5.35
CA GLU A 425 12.11 4.63 -4.14
C GLU A 425 13.11 4.87 -3.00
N LYS A 426 14.10 3.98 -2.81
CA LYS A 426 15.19 4.18 -1.84
C LYS A 426 15.94 5.48 -2.09
N GLN A 427 16.16 5.85 -3.36
CA GLN A 427 16.81 7.12 -3.70
C GLN A 427 15.97 8.34 -3.30
N ILE A 428 14.65 8.27 -3.47
CA ILE A 428 13.71 9.33 -3.06
C ILE A 428 13.67 9.44 -1.54
N VAL A 429 13.54 8.31 -0.84
CA VAL A 429 13.56 8.27 0.62
C VAL A 429 14.90 8.76 1.18
N GLY A 430 16.03 8.32 0.62
CA GLY A 430 17.35 8.78 1.03
C GLY A 430 17.51 10.30 0.87
N SER A 431 17.00 10.85 -0.24
CA SER A 431 16.97 12.30 -0.47
C SER A 431 16.03 13.01 0.53
N ALA A 432 14.88 12.43 0.85
CA ALA A 432 13.92 13.00 1.80
C ALA A 432 14.45 13.00 3.23
N ILE A 433 15.09 11.89 3.66
CA ILE A 433 15.79 11.77 4.95
C ILE A 433 16.84 12.88 5.08
N HIS A 434 17.62 13.10 4.03
CA HIS A 434 18.64 14.13 4.02
C HIS A 434 18.04 15.52 4.24
N LEU A 435 17.02 15.88 3.45
CA LEU A 435 16.32 17.16 3.57
C LEU A 435 15.68 17.34 4.96
N PHE A 436 15.03 16.30 5.47
CA PHE A 436 14.44 16.28 6.80
C PHE A 436 15.49 16.54 7.90
N CYS A 437 16.62 15.84 7.88
CA CYS A 437 17.69 16.02 8.86
C CYS A 437 18.30 17.43 8.78
N LEU A 438 18.50 17.92 7.56
CA LEU A 438 19.05 19.24 7.29
C LEU A 438 18.16 20.35 7.87
N ASP A 439 16.85 20.27 7.65
CA ASP A 439 15.91 21.24 8.18
C ASP A 439 15.89 21.24 9.72
N ARG A 440 15.91 20.05 10.35
CA ARG A 440 15.99 19.92 11.82
C ARG A 440 17.25 20.54 12.40
N TYR A 441 18.40 20.28 11.79
CA TYR A 441 19.67 20.91 12.19
C TYR A 441 19.59 22.44 12.13
N ILE A 442 19.02 22.97 11.04
CA ILE A 442 18.86 24.41 10.84
C ILE A 442 17.95 25.02 11.92
N ARG A 443 16.83 24.36 12.26
CA ARG A 443 15.90 24.82 13.31
C ARG A 443 16.58 24.84 14.69
N GLN A 444 17.28 23.76 15.07
CA GLN A 444 18.01 23.73 16.34
C GLN A 444 19.08 24.82 16.42
N SER A 445 19.87 24.99 15.35
CA SER A 445 20.88 26.04 15.28
C SER A 445 20.29 27.45 15.43
N LYS A 446 19.03 27.69 15.01
CA LYS A 446 18.35 28.99 15.20
C LYS A 446 18.01 29.24 16.67
N VAL A 447 17.55 28.22 17.40
CA VAL A 447 17.23 28.33 18.84
C VAL A 447 18.49 28.67 19.62
N GLU A 448 19.59 27.94 19.38
CA GLU A 448 20.88 28.17 20.03
C GLU A 448 21.46 29.57 19.75
N LEU A 449 21.29 30.08 18.52
CA LEU A 449 21.70 31.44 18.15
C LEU A 449 20.82 32.55 18.77
N SER A 450 19.56 32.23 19.10
CA SER A 450 18.62 33.20 19.72
C SER A 450 18.76 33.28 21.23
N GLU A 451 19.24 32.21 21.87
CA GLU A 451 19.45 32.11 23.33
C GLU A 451 20.88 32.44 23.77
N ALA A 452 21.83 32.57 22.83
CA ALA A 452 23.22 32.92 23.13
C ALA A 452 23.33 34.36 23.68
N PRO A 453 23.88 34.58 24.90
CA PRO A 453 24.28 35.90 25.35
C PRO A 453 25.34 36.47 24.41
N SER A 454 25.33 37.80 24.20
CA SER A 454 26.30 38.52 23.37
C SER A 454 27.73 37.99 23.58
N PRO A 455 28.42 37.50 22.54
CA PRO A 455 29.68 36.80 22.71
C PRO A 455 30.79 37.77 23.17
N ASP A 456 31.47 37.42 24.26
CA ASP A 456 32.74 38.02 24.65
C ASP A 456 33.78 37.70 23.57
N PRO A 457 34.47 38.71 22.97
CA PRO A 457 35.42 38.50 21.87
C PRO A 457 36.52 37.46 22.12
N LYS A 458 36.74 37.06 23.38
CA LYS A 458 37.75 36.06 23.78
C LYS A 458 37.28 34.60 23.70
N GLN A 459 35.98 34.34 23.50
CA GLN A 459 35.43 32.97 23.47
C GLN A 459 35.49 32.34 22.07
N ILE A 460 35.56 33.15 21.02
CA ILE A 460 35.57 32.73 19.60
C ILE A 460 36.82 31.91 19.22
N GLU A 461 37.90 31.98 20.00
CA GLU A 461 39.11 31.16 19.76
C GLU A 461 39.08 29.77 20.42
N ARG A 462 38.20 29.51 21.40
CA ARG A 462 38.15 28.20 22.09
C ARG A 462 37.17 27.21 21.48
N ASP A 463 36.15 27.65 20.76
CA ASP A 463 35.13 26.77 20.15
C ASP A 463 35.56 26.11 18.82
N LYS A 464 36.81 26.32 18.37
CA LYS A 464 37.32 25.72 17.13
C LYS A 464 37.67 24.23 17.24
N THR A 465 37.67 23.64 18.43
CA THR A 465 38.22 22.29 18.65
C THR A 465 37.23 21.19 19.04
N THR A 466 35.93 21.44 19.24
CA THR A 466 35.06 20.40 19.86
C THR A 466 33.68 20.13 19.26
N GLY A 467 33.23 20.75 18.15
CA GLY A 467 31.78 20.71 17.83
C GLY A 467 31.31 20.45 16.39
N THR A 468 32.12 19.95 15.46
CA THR A 468 31.70 19.84 14.04
C THR A 468 32.19 18.63 13.20
N PRO A 469 33.12 17.75 13.61
CA PRO A 469 33.54 16.63 12.77
C PRO A 469 32.43 15.60 12.51
N GLU A 470 31.55 15.36 13.49
CA GLU A 470 30.58 14.27 13.45
C GLU A 470 29.49 14.46 12.38
N PHE A 471 29.07 15.72 12.14
CA PHE A 471 28.10 16.09 11.12
C PHE A 471 28.61 15.79 9.70
N HIS A 472 29.87 16.13 9.40
CA HIS A 472 30.44 15.92 8.07
C HIS A 472 30.78 14.45 7.82
N GLN A 473 31.22 13.70 8.84
CA GLN A 473 31.51 12.27 8.70
C GLN A 473 30.25 11.44 8.49
N ARG A 474 29.13 11.74 9.16
CA ARG A 474 27.87 10.97 9.02
C ARG A 474 27.11 11.26 7.71
N LEU A 475 27.43 12.35 7.01
CA LEU A 475 26.79 12.77 5.75
C LEU A 475 27.59 12.38 4.48
N THR A 476 28.72 11.68 4.60
CA THR A 476 29.56 11.25 3.46
C THR A 476 28.93 10.17 2.57
N PHE A 477 27.68 9.77 2.81
CA PHE A 477 27.07 8.57 2.22
C PHE A 477 26.25 8.78 0.93
N PHE A 478 26.30 9.93 0.23
CA PHE A 478 25.35 10.19 -0.86
C PHE A 478 25.96 10.86 -2.13
N ASP A 479 26.05 10.09 -3.22
CA ASP A 479 26.69 10.42 -4.51
C ASP A 479 25.77 11.13 -5.53
N SER A 480 25.03 12.19 -5.18
CA SER A 480 24.34 13.01 -6.21
C SER A 480 24.34 14.52 -5.91
N PRO A 481 25.29 15.30 -6.49
CA PRO A 481 25.54 16.68 -6.08
C PRO A 481 24.66 17.77 -6.73
N GLU A 482 23.91 17.49 -7.81
CA GLU A 482 23.58 18.57 -8.76
C GLU A 482 22.26 19.33 -8.49
N ALA A 483 21.33 18.84 -7.66
CA ALA A 483 20.01 19.51 -7.49
C ALA A 483 19.47 19.63 -6.05
N GLN A 484 20.10 19.02 -5.04
CA GLN A 484 19.49 18.83 -3.71
C GLN A 484 19.22 20.14 -2.94
N TRP A 485 20.13 21.11 -2.99
CA TRP A 485 19.96 22.38 -2.28
C TRP A 485 18.86 23.28 -2.89
N MET A 486 18.65 23.20 -4.21
CA MET A 486 17.68 24.03 -4.92
C MET A 486 16.25 23.61 -4.58
N HIS A 487 15.99 22.30 -4.48
CA HIS A 487 14.71 21.78 -4.02
C HIS A 487 14.41 22.19 -2.57
N ALA A 488 15.41 22.07 -1.67
CA ALA A 488 15.27 22.51 -0.28
C ALA A 488 14.93 24.01 -0.15
N PHE A 489 15.52 24.84 -1.03
CA PHE A 489 15.24 26.26 -1.09
C PHE A 489 13.83 26.56 -1.62
N LEU A 490 13.44 25.92 -2.73
CA LEU A 490 12.13 26.11 -3.37
C LEU A 490 10.96 25.62 -2.50
N GLN A 491 11.11 24.52 -1.78
CA GLN A 491 10.10 24.05 -0.83
C GLN A 491 9.86 25.13 0.24
N GLN A 492 10.94 25.64 0.82
CA GLN A 492 10.84 26.60 1.92
C GLN A 492 10.40 28.00 1.46
N SER A 493 10.69 28.40 0.22
CA SER A 493 10.19 29.66 -0.35
C SER A 493 8.68 29.61 -0.60
N ARG A 494 8.14 28.44 -0.98
CA ARG A 494 6.70 28.24 -1.22
C ARG A 494 5.85 28.24 0.06
N HIS A 495 6.39 27.72 1.17
CA HIS A 495 5.67 27.68 2.45
C HIS A 495 5.73 28.97 3.26
N ARG A 496 6.61 29.92 2.90
CA ARG A 496 6.79 31.18 3.64
C ARG A 496 6.06 32.32 2.94
N THR A 497 5.34 33.13 3.72
CA THR A 497 4.70 34.34 3.22
C THR A 497 5.74 35.39 2.77
N PRO A 498 5.42 36.29 1.82
CA PRO A 498 6.34 37.31 1.28
C PRO A 498 6.93 38.30 2.31
N SER A 499 6.50 38.24 3.57
CA SER A 499 6.87 39.17 4.63
C SER A 499 8.23 38.91 5.29
N GLU A 500 8.92 37.80 4.98
CA GLU A 500 10.20 37.44 5.63
C GLU A 500 11.39 37.17 4.67
N PRO A 501 11.72 38.11 3.76
CA PRO A 501 12.79 37.91 2.76
C PRO A 501 14.18 37.71 3.39
N ASN A 502 14.44 38.29 4.56
CA ASN A 502 15.71 38.12 5.27
C ASN A 502 15.89 36.70 5.82
N GLU A 503 14.81 36.04 6.24
CA GLU A 503 14.91 34.66 6.74
C GLU A 503 15.21 33.67 5.62
N LEU A 504 14.55 33.84 4.47
CA LEU A 504 14.84 33.06 3.26
C LEU A 504 16.27 33.29 2.77
N LEU A 505 16.77 34.52 2.86
CA LEU A 505 18.17 34.85 2.55
C LEU A 505 19.16 34.12 3.46
N HIS A 506 18.90 34.14 4.78
CA HIS A 506 19.74 33.42 5.74
C HIS A 506 19.69 31.90 5.53
N TYR A 507 18.50 31.37 5.21
CA TYR A 507 18.32 29.96 4.90
C TYR A 507 19.10 29.55 3.64
N ALA A 508 18.93 30.29 2.53
CA ALA A 508 19.70 30.08 1.31
C ALA A 508 21.21 30.15 1.56
N ALA A 509 21.70 31.12 2.33
CA ALA A 509 23.12 31.25 2.63
C ALA A 509 23.70 30.05 3.41
N ARG A 510 22.90 29.43 4.29
CA ARG A 510 23.28 28.20 5.01
C ARG A 510 23.29 26.99 4.07
N LEU A 511 22.32 26.86 3.18
CA LEU A 511 22.32 25.80 2.17
C LEU A 511 23.57 25.87 1.30
N CYS A 512 24.02 27.08 0.91
CA CYS A 512 25.29 27.27 0.20
C CYS A 512 26.49 26.78 1.02
N ASP A 513 26.55 27.14 2.30
CA ASP A 513 27.63 26.73 3.22
C ASP A 513 27.69 25.21 3.40
N ILE A 514 26.53 24.55 3.53
CA ILE A 514 26.43 23.11 3.76
C ILE A 514 26.76 22.33 2.50
N GLN A 515 26.14 22.67 1.36
CA GLN A 515 26.42 21.99 0.09
C GLN A 515 27.89 22.12 -0.30
N PHE A 516 28.46 23.32 -0.16
CA PHE A 516 29.88 23.51 -0.45
C PHE A 516 30.80 22.82 0.57
N GLY A 517 30.35 22.64 1.81
CA GLY A 517 31.08 21.92 2.85
C GLY A 517 31.37 20.45 2.50
N THR A 518 30.56 19.86 1.62
CA THR A 518 30.72 18.50 1.10
C THR A 518 31.79 18.37 0.00
N GLN A 519 32.26 19.48 -0.57
CA GLN A 519 33.26 19.46 -1.64
C GLN A 519 34.66 19.17 -1.07
N GLU A 520 35.43 18.32 -1.75
CA GLU A 520 36.83 18.02 -1.39
C GLU A 520 37.72 19.28 -1.48
N ASP A 521 37.56 20.04 -2.56
CA ASP A 521 38.27 21.31 -2.77
C ASP A 521 37.40 22.49 -2.31
N LYS A 522 37.86 23.16 -1.25
CA LYS A 522 37.17 24.29 -0.61
C LYS A 522 37.62 25.66 -1.12
N SER A 523 38.35 25.71 -2.24
CA SER A 523 38.89 26.94 -2.81
C SER A 523 37.83 27.87 -3.41
N GLN A 524 38.17 29.15 -3.52
CA GLN A 524 37.37 30.20 -4.14
C GLN A 524 37.14 29.92 -5.62
N LEU A 525 38.05 29.21 -6.28
CA LEU A 525 37.86 28.81 -7.67
C LEU A 525 36.69 27.83 -7.80
N ILE A 526 36.56 26.86 -6.89
CA ILE A 526 35.40 25.96 -6.83
C ILE A 526 34.14 26.71 -6.44
N ALA A 527 34.22 27.67 -5.51
CA ALA A 527 33.07 28.52 -5.15
C ALA A 527 32.53 29.32 -6.36
N GLN A 528 33.42 29.78 -7.24
CA GLN A 528 33.04 30.46 -8.49
C GLN A 528 32.45 29.49 -9.54
N LYS A 529 32.96 28.26 -9.65
CA LYS A 529 32.35 27.23 -10.51
C LYS A 529 30.97 26.83 -10.01
N TYR A 530 30.80 26.70 -8.70
CA TYR A 530 29.53 26.42 -8.03
C TYR A 530 28.49 27.51 -8.35
N GLN A 531 28.90 28.78 -8.31
CA GLN A 531 28.05 29.90 -8.75
C GLN A 531 27.59 29.77 -10.21
N ALA A 532 28.48 29.37 -11.12
CA ALA A 532 28.14 29.24 -12.53
C ALA A 532 27.08 28.15 -12.76
N ASN A 533 27.14 27.05 -12.01
CA ASN A 533 26.12 25.99 -12.06
C ASN A 533 24.75 26.48 -11.56
N ILE A 534 24.74 27.30 -10.53
CA ILE A 534 23.49 27.82 -9.95
C ILE A 534 22.87 28.87 -10.85
N LYS A 535 23.69 29.66 -11.56
CA LYS A 535 23.20 30.54 -12.62
C LYS A 535 22.49 29.77 -13.75
N LYS A 536 22.89 28.52 -14.05
CA LYS A 536 22.18 27.67 -15.03
C LYS A 536 20.80 27.23 -14.52
N GLN A 537 20.63 27.08 -13.21
CA GLN A 537 19.38 26.68 -12.57
C GLN A 537 18.42 27.85 -12.28
N ARG A 538 18.81 29.09 -12.63
CA ARG A 538 18.03 30.30 -12.36
C ARG A 538 16.65 30.31 -13.05
N SER A 539 16.49 29.58 -14.16
CA SER A 539 15.19 29.44 -14.84
C SER A 539 14.11 28.78 -13.97
N LEU A 540 14.50 28.10 -12.89
CA LEU A 540 13.59 27.43 -11.96
C LEU A 540 13.11 28.35 -10.83
N LEU A 541 13.64 29.58 -10.73
CA LEU A 541 13.36 30.53 -9.65
C LEU A 541 12.52 31.71 -10.16
N THR A 542 11.62 32.20 -9.32
CA THR A 542 10.98 33.52 -9.54
C THR A 542 12.02 34.65 -9.45
N PRO A 543 11.73 35.86 -9.99
CA PRO A 543 12.68 36.97 -9.92
C PRO A 543 13.12 37.35 -8.48
N GLU A 544 12.22 37.26 -7.50
CA GLU A 544 12.52 37.54 -6.10
C GLU A 544 13.35 36.41 -5.46
N GLU A 545 13.01 35.16 -5.72
CA GLU A 545 13.81 34.01 -5.28
C GLU A 545 15.22 34.04 -5.86
N ALA A 546 15.35 34.34 -7.16
CA ALA A 546 16.63 34.49 -7.83
C ALA A 546 17.48 35.60 -7.20
N LYS A 547 16.85 36.70 -6.77
CA LYS A 547 17.52 37.79 -6.07
C LYS A 547 17.98 37.38 -4.66
N ILE A 548 17.15 36.63 -3.93
CA ILE A 548 17.49 36.08 -2.61
C ILE A 548 18.66 35.10 -2.74
N VAL A 549 18.58 34.15 -3.67
CA VAL A 549 19.64 33.17 -3.95
C VAL A 549 20.93 33.88 -4.36
N ASN A 550 20.88 34.84 -5.29
CA ASN A 550 22.06 35.60 -5.71
C ASN A 550 22.72 36.35 -4.54
N SER A 551 21.90 36.92 -3.64
CA SER A 551 22.38 37.61 -2.43
C SER A 551 23.00 36.63 -1.42
N ALA A 552 22.40 35.46 -1.22
CA ALA A 552 22.94 34.38 -0.40
C ALA A 552 24.30 33.91 -0.92
N PHE A 553 24.43 33.74 -2.23
CA PHE A 553 25.68 33.37 -2.89
C PHE A 553 26.76 34.44 -2.78
N HIS A 554 26.39 35.71 -2.91
CA HIS A 554 27.34 36.81 -2.73
C HIS A 554 27.90 36.81 -1.31
N SER A 555 27.02 36.66 -0.30
CA SER A 555 27.39 36.52 1.10
C SER A 555 28.32 35.33 1.36
N PHE A 556 27.99 34.17 0.78
CA PHE A 556 28.81 32.95 0.85
C PHE A 556 30.21 33.16 0.24
N CYS A 557 30.30 33.74 -0.96
CA CYS A 557 31.58 33.96 -1.61
C CYS A 557 32.45 35.00 -0.87
N LEU A 558 31.84 36.02 -0.26
CA LEU A 558 32.55 36.99 0.60
C LEU A 558 33.10 36.33 1.86
N LYS A 559 32.36 35.37 2.45
CA LYS A 559 32.83 34.55 3.57
C LYS A 559 34.05 33.72 3.16
N LYS A 560 33.99 33.03 2.01
CA LYS A 560 35.10 32.23 1.48
C LYS A 560 36.33 33.07 1.15
N TYR A 561 36.14 34.20 0.46
CA TYR A 561 37.22 35.16 0.21
C TYR A 561 37.90 35.61 1.51
N THR A 562 37.13 35.85 2.57
CA THR A 562 37.67 36.25 3.87
C THR A 562 38.50 35.13 4.50
N GLN A 563 38.02 33.88 4.44
CA GLN A 563 38.74 32.70 4.96
C GLN A 563 40.08 32.50 4.26
N GLU A 564 40.10 32.42 2.93
CA GLU A 564 41.35 32.25 2.18
C GLU A 564 42.32 33.41 2.37
N ARG A 565 41.79 34.64 2.42
CA ARG A 565 42.64 35.81 2.63
C ARG A 565 43.24 35.81 4.03
N LEU A 566 42.57 35.23 5.02
CA LEU A 566 43.08 35.01 6.38
C LEU A 566 44.16 33.92 6.43
N GLU A 567 44.12 32.94 5.51
CA GLU A 567 45.11 31.87 5.40
C GLU A 567 46.36 32.28 4.60
N ASP A 568 46.27 33.27 3.69
CA ASP A 568 47.44 33.76 2.94
C ASP A 568 48.43 34.51 3.86
N GLU A 569 49.68 34.05 3.91
CA GLU A 569 50.76 34.62 4.72
C GLU A 569 51.13 36.05 4.31
N ARG A 570 50.87 36.45 3.06
CA ARG A 570 51.25 37.78 2.54
C ARG A 570 50.30 38.86 3.05
N GLU A 571 50.83 39.85 3.75
CA GLU A 571 50.04 40.99 4.24
C GLU A 571 49.50 41.88 3.11
N ARG A 572 50.23 41.98 2.00
CA ARG A 572 49.89 42.71 0.78
C ARG A 572 50.30 41.89 -0.45
N TYR A 573 49.56 42.03 -1.57
CA TYR A 573 49.92 41.41 -2.85
C TYR A 573 50.81 42.30 -3.72
N SER A 574 50.88 43.59 -3.41
CA SER A 574 51.73 44.61 -4.03
C SER A 574 51.79 45.85 -3.13
N ASP A 575 52.77 46.73 -3.36
CA ASP A 575 52.97 47.96 -2.57
C ASP A 575 51.76 48.92 -2.63
N LEU A 576 50.98 48.84 -3.71
CA LEU A 576 49.76 49.62 -3.92
C LEU A 576 48.49 48.92 -3.42
N SER A 577 48.60 47.69 -2.92
CA SER A 577 47.44 46.92 -2.43
C SER A 577 47.13 47.21 -0.97
N LEU A 578 45.84 47.37 -0.66
CA LEU A 578 45.39 47.52 0.72
C LEU A 578 45.67 46.27 1.54
N SER A 579 45.89 46.49 2.85
CA SER A 579 46.24 45.43 3.79
C SER A 579 45.23 44.29 3.79
N LYS A 580 45.70 43.09 4.10
CA LYS A 580 44.89 41.89 4.39
C LYS A 580 43.70 42.22 5.32
N LYS A 581 43.98 42.89 6.44
CA LYS A 581 42.97 43.29 7.43
C LYS A 581 41.90 44.22 6.84
N THR A 582 42.32 45.23 6.07
CA THR A 582 41.38 46.15 5.41
C THR A 582 40.46 45.43 4.42
N LYS A 583 40.98 44.47 3.65
CA LYS A 583 40.18 43.70 2.68
C LYS A 583 39.23 42.71 3.34
N CYS A 584 39.65 42.03 4.40
CA CYS A 584 38.80 41.14 5.19
C CYS A 584 37.68 41.93 5.89
N ASN A 585 37.99 43.10 6.46
CA ASN A 585 36.99 43.96 7.09
C ASN A 585 35.98 44.50 6.08
N ALA A 586 36.43 44.90 4.89
CA ALA A 586 35.56 45.35 3.81
C ALA A 586 34.61 44.24 3.34
N ALA A 587 35.14 43.03 3.11
CA ALA A 587 34.34 41.87 2.71
C ALA A 587 33.33 41.46 3.80
N HIS A 588 33.74 41.49 5.07
CA HIS A 588 32.88 41.20 6.21
C HIS A 588 31.73 42.21 6.35
N LYS A 589 32.04 43.52 6.32
CA LYS A 589 31.00 44.57 6.38
C LYS A 589 30.02 44.48 5.21
N LYS A 590 30.51 44.20 4.01
CA LYS A 590 29.64 44.00 2.84
C LYS A 590 28.76 42.76 2.97
N ARG A 591 29.30 41.67 3.54
CA ARG A 591 28.53 40.46 3.85
C ARG A 591 27.41 40.74 4.86
N CYS A 592 27.71 41.51 5.92
CA CYS A 592 26.70 41.92 6.90
C CYS A 592 25.61 42.80 6.27
N GLU A 593 25.99 43.74 5.39
CA GLU A 593 25.05 44.57 4.63
C GLU A 593 24.08 43.72 3.80
N ILE A 594 24.59 42.72 3.06
CA ILE A 594 23.77 41.80 2.27
C ILE A 594 22.79 41.02 3.15
N LEU A 595 23.26 40.52 4.29
CA LEU A 595 22.45 39.74 5.23
C LEU A 595 21.51 40.59 6.10
N GLY A 596 21.45 41.90 5.92
CA GLY A 596 20.64 42.79 6.76
C GLY A 596 21.12 42.89 8.21
N ILE A 597 22.34 42.43 8.51
CA ILE A 597 22.95 42.50 9.83
C ILE A 597 23.57 43.90 10.01
N LYS A 598 23.24 44.59 11.11
CA LYS A 598 23.81 45.91 11.41
C LYS A 598 25.34 45.81 11.58
N ALA A 599 26.07 46.25 10.57
CA ALA A 599 27.51 46.51 10.64
C ALA A 599 27.77 48.02 10.64
N GLY A 600 28.89 48.43 11.24
CA GLY A 600 29.35 49.82 11.16
C GLY A 600 29.57 50.24 9.70
N LYS A 601 29.34 51.52 9.37
CA LYS A 601 29.52 52.06 8.01
C LYS A 601 30.89 51.70 7.44
N LEU A 602 30.94 51.47 6.13
CA LEU A 602 32.20 51.27 5.41
C LEU A 602 33.05 52.55 5.52
N GLY A 603 34.26 52.41 6.05
CA GLY A 603 35.26 53.48 6.07
C GLY A 603 35.86 53.69 4.67
N PHE A 604 36.55 54.82 4.49
CA PHE A 604 37.16 55.19 3.19
C PHE A 604 38.04 54.07 2.61
N PHE A 605 38.93 53.48 3.41
CA PHE A 605 39.81 52.41 2.94
C PHE A 605 39.09 51.09 2.67
N GLU A 606 37.98 50.81 3.35
CA GLU A 606 37.17 49.60 3.10
C GLU A 606 36.37 49.76 1.80
N TYR A 607 35.88 50.97 1.53
CA TYR A 607 35.26 51.30 0.25
C TYR A 607 36.24 51.15 -0.93
N VAL A 608 37.48 51.63 -0.76
CA VAL A 608 38.54 51.44 -1.75
C VAL A 608 38.92 49.95 -1.89
N ALA A 609 38.90 49.18 -0.79
CA ALA A 609 39.17 47.74 -0.81
C ALA A 609 38.13 46.95 -1.62
N LEU A 610 36.84 47.30 -1.53
CA LEU A 610 35.77 46.69 -2.34
C LEU A 610 35.98 46.93 -3.85
N ARG A 611 36.76 47.95 -4.22
CA ARG A 611 37.06 48.35 -5.60
C ARG A 611 38.44 47.91 -6.08
N GLN A 612 39.17 47.08 -5.32
CA GLN A 612 40.53 46.66 -5.67
C GLN A 612 40.72 45.12 -5.71
N GLY A 613 41.35 44.62 -6.78
CA GLY A 613 41.87 43.25 -6.87
C GLY A 613 40.79 42.15 -6.88
N GLY A 614 41.04 41.04 -6.19
CA GLY A 614 40.13 39.88 -6.13
C GLY A 614 38.75 40.21 -5.55
N LEU A 615 38.68 41.09 -4.55
CA LEU A 615 37.41 41.52 -3.95
C LEU A 615 36.56 42.36 -4.92
N LYS A 616 37.20 43.19 -5.76
CA LYS A 616 36.52 43.91 -6.85
C LYS A 616 35.91 42.94 -7.84
N ARG A 617 36.70 41.99 -8.34
CA ARG A 617 36.22 40.98 -9.29
C ARG A 617 35.04 40.20 -8.72
N LEU A 618 35.10 39.87 -7.44
CA LEU A 618 34.00 39.21 -6.75
C LEU A 618 32.74 40.09 -6.73
N ASN A 619 32.83 41.35 -6.29
CA ASN A 619 31.66 42.24 -6.25
C ASN A 619 31.09 42.54 -7.65
N ASP A 620 31.96 42.79 -8.64
CA ASP A 620 31.55 43.06 -10.03
C ASP A 620 30.71 41.90 -10.61
N VAL A 621 30.93 40.67 -10.17
CA VAL A 621 30.18 39.49 -10.63
C VAL A 621 28.75 39.42 -10.07
N PHE A 622 28.48 40.04 -8.91
CA PHE A 622 27.19 40.02 -8.24
C PHE A 622 26.41 41.36 -8.33
N GLU A 623 27.10 42.49 -8.50
CA GLU A 623 26.51 43.84 -8.52
C GLU A 623 26.30 44.42 -9.92
N GLN A 624 26.79 43.78 -11.00
CA GLN A 624 26.54 44.26 -12.36
C GLN A 624 25.06 44.07 -12.76
N PRO A 625 24.35 45.14 -13.17
CA PRO A 625 23.02 45.00 -13.78
C PRO A 625 23.15 44.34 -15.16
N GLU A 626 22.36 43.29 -15.40
CA GLU A 626 22.39 42.50 -16.64
C GLU A 626 22.16 43.33 -17.91
N ASN A 627 21.53 44.51 -17.80
CA ASN A 627 21.27 45.45 -18.90
C ASN A 627 22.55 46.04 -19.54
N THR A 628 23.74 45.86 -18.96
CA THR A 628 24.97 46.47 -19.48
C THR A 628 25.67 45.61 -20.55
N LYS A 629 25.30 44.32 -20.68
CA LYS A 629 25.87 43.44 -21.73
C LYS A 629 25.11 43.56 -23.06
N GLU A 630 23.78 43.71 -23.03
CA GLU A 630 22.98 43.97 -24.23
C GLU A 630 23.27 45.37 -24.83
N ALA A 631 23.53 46.38 -24.00
CA ALA A 631 23.91 47.72 -24.45
C ALA A 631 25.33 47.81 -25.07
N ARG A 632 26.17 46.78 -24.90
CA ARG A 632 27.50 46.69 -25.53
C ARG A 632 27.51 45.89 -26.83
N GLN A 633 26.56 44.97 -27.01
CA GLN A 633 26.36 44.26 -28.28
C GLN A 633 25.60 45.08 -29.33
N SER A 634 24.88 46.13 -28.93
CA SER A 634 24.22 47.08 -29.86
C SER A 634 25.10 48.25 -30.31
N ARG A 635 26.40 48.22 -30.03
CA ARG A 635 27.37 49.28 -30.42
C ARG A 635 28.60 48.78 -31.17
N PHE A 636 28.56 47.56 -31.73
CA PHE A 636 29.54 47.11 -32.72
C PHE A 636 28.84 46.52 -33.94
#